data_AF-A0A3F2RS16-F1
#
_entry.id   AF-A0A3F2RS16-F1
#
_cell.length_a   1.000
_cell.length_b   1.000
_cell.length_c   1.000
_cell.angle_alpha   90.00
_cell.angle_beta   90.00
_cell.angle_gamma   90.00
#
_symmetry.space_group_name_H-M   'P 1'
#
loop_
_entity.id
_entity.type
_entity.pdbx_description
1 polymer ?
#
loop_
_entity_poly.entity_id
_entity_poly.type
_entity_poly.pdbx_seq_one_letter_code
_entity_poly.pdbx_strand_id
1 'polypeptide(L)'
;MSQEDSPRVRMRHSRSMDMGVARQINFDAQKEEVKTLIHQSKVFNDATIQSEVEWFYGPLGVHDFYFCGQSPVVIAQHIQSLLAAKLMSQAKNTPMDVKLEQEGENGAFFSVLSNVVGSTTDEASRRAAHYDSGITETEVLERRLEKQYLSGSSGVIGDGVMTGYQYLEKAEALKKRTYRMQCYRSSGVLDPVTVPYHVRMYFLQEPDYVDPAAGESEMDINKVGDKVFLERAGTRLKQVYQECIIKAMAQMTPAFHTEIWSESDGTKMARIAIAYRSGSTHSYFSSVADVYRQHGLFSQRKYAEFFANGIVIYGFYLQMLENSTQGKGTFEDRLAAVVNDASMHFTLPRTSLTPMLTNGLLTPQQIAYAYAAWKFTFHFMHRLPESFALVSKSLRDRDPSAFARLEQLRSSMKLNTFTESQILDHILSSADIVKILYGEFEALHAPGQKTTVDTDATLSTLRKSIVAEQALQIFSLFHVFNKHIKKTNFFANDKAALAFRLDGGFLSKTEFPDEPFAVIYVIGSEFRGFHVRFLGVARGGIRMIRSSHAQVYLNNASSLFDECYGLASTQHRKNKDIPEGGSKGVVLLNEVHQDKADVAFRKYIDALLDIMLMKEGEEDILFLGPDEGTAHLMDWASSHAKQRGYSYWKAITTGKSASRGGIPHDVYGMTTHSVREYVLGIQRKLELKAPITKVQTGGPDGDLGSNEIKMSPQEQTVAIVDGSGVLYDPKGINRQDLMALAESRSPISGFDASKLSSEGYSVLVSHNDVTLPSGEVVENGTEFRNFYHLRPNLTADFFVPCGGRPAAVNLNNVEQFMYREDGRTLRFKYIVEGANLFFTQDARQRLEDAGVILFKDASANKGGVTSSSLEVLAALSLSDEDFSEHMQVDEATGKRPAFYAAYVSEVQKRIDLNAQREFECIWREHERTGTYYSVLTNQLSERITDLSAKVQHSALWENKALREKIFADGFPEMLLSRTSKEDLLSRLPESYTRAFFASQLASRFIYSVGLGAPEFSFYEFVQELVGGNHVPFGQISSLVVGGDWMLRGNSTED
;
A
#
# COMPACT_ATOMS: atom_id res chain seq x y z
N MET A 1 12.62 21.67 -80.71
CA MET A 1 11.25 21.19 -80.47
C MET A 1 11.37 19.88 -79.71
N SER A 2 10.93 19.72 -78.47
CA SER A 2 10.36 20.60 -77.46
C SER A 2 10.54 19.87 -76.13
N GLN A 3 10.84 20.67 -75.09
CA GLN A 3 10.58 20.38 -73.68
C GLN A 3 9.18 19.76 -73.47
N GLU A 4 9.11 18.68 -72.68
CA GLU A 4 8.12 18.37 -71.63
C GLU A 4 8.05 16.85 -71.43
N ASP A 5 8.68 16.36 -70.36
CA ASP A 5 8.20 15.24 -69.54
C ASP A 5 9.23 14.95 -68.44
N SER A 6 9.24 15.81 -67.42
CA SER A 6 9.79 15.49 -66.10
C SER A 6 8.59 15.23 -65.19
N PRO A 7 8.53 14.10 -64.46
CA PRO A 7 7.43 13.85 -63.55
C PRO A 7 7.54 14.84 -62.39
N ARG A 8 6.73 15.92 -62.44
CA ARG A 8 6.49 16.78 -61.29
C ARG A 8 6.09 15.89 -60.12
N VAL A 9 6.96 15.78 -59.12
CA VAL A 9 6.66 15.21 -57.81
C VAL A 9 5.45 15.97 -57.29
N ARG A 10 4.25 15.38 -57.37
CA ARG A 10 3.05 15.94 -56.75
C ARG A 10 3.34 16.13 -55.26
N MET A 11 3.25 17.38 -54.77
CA MET A 11 3.25 17.69 -53.35
C MET A 11 2.22 16.81 -52.65
N ARG A 12 2.69 15.82 -51.88
CA ARG A 12 1.85 14.90 -51.12
C ARG A 12 1.55 15.55 -49.77
N HIS A 13 0.48 16.33 -49.72
CA HIS A 13 -0.09 16.80 -48.46
C HIS A 13 -1.08 15.76 -47.91
N SER A 14 -0.76 15.14 -46.77
CA SER A 14 -1.69 14.25 -46.05
C SER A 14 -2.85 15.08 -45.49
N ARG A 15 -4.02 14.98 -46.10
CA ARG A 15 -5.25 15.62 -45.61
C ARG A 15 -5.91 14.70 -44.58
N SER A 16 -5.45 14.77 -43.34
CA SER A 16 -6.09 14.07 -42.22
C SER A 16 -7.43 14.75 -41.86
N MET A 17 -8.49 13.94 -41.73
CA MET A 17 -9.88 14.37 -41.44
C MET A 17 -10.11 14.93 -40.01
N ASP A 18 -9.12 14.93 -39.13
CA ASP A 18 -9.40 14.89 -37.67
C ASP A 18 -9.41 16.25 -36.94
N MET A 19 -8.96 17.33 -37.59
CA MET A 19 -8.68 18.60 -36.90
C MET A 19 -9.45 19.81 -37.45
N GLY A 20 -10.52 19.63 -38.24
CA GLY A 20 -11.60 20.61 -38.47
C GLY A 20 -11.27 22.05 -38.94
N VAL A 21 -10.02 22.47 -39.04
CA VAL A 21 -9.61 23.83 -39.35
C VAL A 21 -8.64 23.76 -40.52
N ALA A 22 -9.22 23.76 -41.72
CA ALA A 22 -8.53 24.31 -42.86
C ALA A 22 -8.43 25.83 -42.63
N ARG A 23 -7.42 26.30 -41.88
CA ARG A 23 -6.89 27.62 -42.24
C ARG A 23 -6.39 27.44 -43.67
N GLN A 24 -7.01 28.13 -44.62
CA GLN A 24 -6.45 28.25 -45.97
C GLN A 24 -5.12 29.01 -45.83
N ILE A 25 -4.07 28.31 -45.44
CA ILE A 25 -2.72 28.85 -45.46
C ILE A 25 -2.28 28.80 -46.90
N ASN A 26 -2.01 29.99 -47.44
CA ASN A 26 -1.32 30.11 -48.71
C ASN A 26 0.14 29.70 -48.47
N PHE A 27 0.42 28.41 -48.63
CA PHE A 27 1.77 27.85 -48.45
C PHE A 27 2.79 28.56 -49.33
N ASP A 28 2.41 28.96 -50.54
CA ASP A 28 3.31 29.69 -51.44
C ASP A 28 3.68 31.06 -50.85
N ALA A 29 2.72 31.80 -50.29
CA ALA A 29 2.99 33.08 -49.62
C ALA A 29 3.89 32.90 -48.38
N GLN A 30 3.61 31.90 -47.55
CA GLN A 30 4.43 31.60 -46.37
C GLN A 30 5.86 31.22 -46.77
N LYS A 31 6.00 30.43 -47.83
CA LYS A 31 7.28 29.98 -48.37
C LYS A 31 8.12 31.15 -48.90
N GLU A 32 7.50 32.10 -49.61
CA GLU A 32 8.18 33.31 -50.07
C GLU A 32 8.60 34.24 -48.92
N GLU A 33 7.78 34.37 -47.89
CA GLU A 33 8.13 35.11 -46.68
C GLU A 33 9.31 34.46 -45.95
N VAL A 34 9.29 33.13 -45.79
CA VAL A 34 10.40 32.34 -45.23
C VAL A 34 11.68 32.56 -46.02
N LYS A 35 11.65 32.47 -47.35
CA LYS A 35 12.83 32.77 -48.19
C LYS A 35 13.35 34.17 -47.93
N THR A 36 12.46 35.17 -47.91
CA THR A 36 12.82 36.57 -47.67
C THR A 36 13.53 36.74 -46.33
N LEU A 37 13.01 36.11 -45.27
CA LEU A 37 13.62 36.13 -43.93
C LEU A 37 14.99 35.44 -43.91
N ILE A 38 15.17 34.35 -44.67
CA ILE A 38 16.47 33.67 -44.78
C ILE A 38 17.46 34.54 -45.57
N HIS A 39 17.06 35.18 -46.66
CA HIS A 39 17.92 36.10 -47.42
C HIS A 39 18.40 37.29 -46.58
N GLN A 40 17.55 37.80 -45.67
CA GLN A 40 17.91 38.91 -44.80
C GLN A 40 19.09 38.61 -43.86
N SER A 41 19.36 37.33 -43.56
CA SER A 41 20.53 36.97 -42.74
C SER A 41 21.86 37.10 -43.49
N LYS A 42 21.83 37.12 -44.84
CA LYS A 42 23.01 37.20 -45.72
C LYS A 42 24.06 36.09 -45.49
N VAL A 43 23.66 34.96 -44.91
CA VAL A 43 24.54 33.83 -44.60
C VAL A 43 24.67 32.85 -45.78
N PHE A 44 23.59 32.66 -46.55
CA PHE A 44 23.51 31.64 -47.61
C PHE A 44 23.22 32.29 -48.97
N ASN A 45 23.63 31.62 -50.05
CA ASN A 45 23.35 32.08 -51.41
C ASN A 45 21.91 31.73 -51.84
N ASP A 46 21.40 32.46 -52.84
CA ASP A 46 20.01 32.36 -53.29
C ASP A 46 19.62 30.97 -53.79
N ALA A 47 20.53 30.29 -54.49
CA ALA A 47 20.28 28.94 -55.02
C ALA A 47 20.10 27.92 -53.88
N THR A 48 20.95 28.00 -52.84
CA THR A 48 20.86 27.15 -51.65
C THR A 48 19.60 27.42 -50.83
N ILE A 49 19.21 28.69 -50.67
CA ILE A 49 17.97 29.07 -49.97
C ILE A 49 16.77 28.51 -50.71
N GLN A 50 16.68 28.71 -52.03
CA GLN A 50 15.58 28.20 -52.84
C GLN A 50 15.47 26.67 -52.73
N SER A 51 16.58 25.95 -52.97
CA SER A 51 16.55 24.48 -52.99
C SER A 51 16.15 23.90 -51.63
N GLU A 52 16.64 24.48 -50.54
CA GLU A 52 16.38 23.95 -49.20
C GLU A 52 14.96 24.26 -48.74
N VAL A 53 14.45 25.47 -49.00
CA VAL A 53 13.06 25.80 -48.67
C VAL A 53 12.09 24.96 -49.49
N GLU A 54 12.39 24.67 -50.77
CA GLU A 54 11.61 23.73 -51.56
C GLU A 54 11.66 22.30 -51.02
N TRP A 55 12.84 21.84 -50.63
CA TRP A 55 13.04 20.52 -50.03
C TRP A 55 12.27 20.37 -48.70
N PHE A 56 12.34 21.38 -47.83
CA PHE A 56 11.70 21.37 -46.51
C PHE A 56 10.16 21.37 -46.59
N TYR A 57 9.59 22.19 -47.50
CA TYR A 57 8.14 22.24 -47.74
C TYR A 57 7.60 21.08 -48.59
N GLY A 58 8.46 20.28 -49.22
CA GLY A 58 8.05 19.21 -50.13
C GLY A 58 8.69 17.86 -49.79
N PRO A 59 9.82 17.49 -50.42
CA PRO A 59 10.47 16.19 -50.27
C PRO A 59 10.72 15.68 -48.83
N LEU A 60 11.03 16.57 -47.86
CA LEU A 60 11.20 16.16 -46.47
C LEU A 60 9.88 15.62 -45.89
N GLY A 61 8.74 16.11 -46.37
CA GLY A 61 7.43 15.63 -45.98
C GLY A 61 7.10 15.95 -44.53
N VAL A 62 7.39 17.18 -44.11
CA VAL A 62 6.93 17.71 -42.82
C VAL A 62 5.42 17.88 -42.89
N HIS A 63 4.72 17.44 -41.85
CA HIS A 63 3.26 17.45 -41.84
C HIS A 63 2.68 18.88 -41.86
N ASP A 64 1.60 19.12 -42.63
CA ASP A 64 0.95 20.44 -42.79
C ASP A 64 0.68 21.19 -41.48
N PHE A 65 0.27 20.47 -40.43
CA PHE A 65 0.05 21.05 -39.10
C PHE A 65 1.25 21.80 -38.52
N TYR A 66 2.48 21.39 -38.84
CA TYR A 66 3.67 22.16 -38.46
C TYR A 66 3.63 23.56 -39.05
N PHE A 67 3.40 23.67 -40.36
CA PHE A 67 3.34 24.95 -41.07
C PHE A 67 2.14 25.79 -40.64
N CYS A 68 1.04 25.15 -40.27
CA CYS A 68 -0.11 25.82 -39.65
C CYS A 68 0.16 26.32 -38.24
N GLY A 69 1.06 25.64 -37.53
CA GLY A 69 1.35 25.91 -36.13
C GLY A 69 2.42 26.97 -35.91
N GLN A 70 3.30 27.18 -36.89
CA GLN A 70 4.51 28.01 -36.76
C GLN A 70 4.47 29.28 -37.60
N SER A 71 5.14 30.33 -37.12
CA SER A 71 5.31 31.57 -37.87
C SER A 71 6.41 31.41 -38.95
N PRO A 72 6.35 32.20 -40.04
CA PRO A 72 7.41 32.24 -41.07
C PRO A 72 8.81 32.45 -40.47
N VAL A 73 8.93 33.28 -39.43
CA VAL A 73 10.19 33.56 -38.72
C VAL A 73 10.78 32.30 -38.09
N VAL A 74 9.96 31.53 -37.37
CA VAL A 74 10.40 30.29 -36.72
C VAL A 74 10.78 29.24 -37.77
N ILE A 75 9.99 29.12 -38.84
CA ILE A 75 10.29 28.19 -39.94
C ILE A 75 11.63 28.56 -40.63
N ALA A 76 11.87 29.85 -40.87
CA ALA A 76 13.12 30.34 -41.42
C ALA A 76 14.33 29.98 -40.54
N GLN A 77 14.21 30.16 -39.21
CA GLN A 77 15.24 29.79 -38.24
C GLN A 77 15.54 28.29 -38.25
N HIS A 78 14.51 27.44 -38.32
CA HIS A 78 14.69 25.99 -38.41
C HIS A 78 15.43 25.57 -39.69
N ILE A 79 15.05 26.14 -40.84
CA ILE A 79 15.70 25.85 -42.13
C ILE A 79 17.16 26.33 -42.12
N GLN A 80 17.45 27.53 -41.60
CA GLN A 80 18.82 28.02 -41.45
C GLN A 80 19.66 27.12 -40.56
N SER A 81 19.08 26.60 -39.49
CA SER A 81 19.77 25.70 -38.56
C SER A 81 20.07 24.35 -39.22
N LEU A 82 19.13 23.80 -40.00
CA LEU A 82 19.34 22.58 -40.80
C LEU A 82 20.43 22.79 -41.86
N LEU A 83 20.43 23.93 -42.55
CA LEU A 83 21.46 24.29 -43.52
C LEU A 83 22.86 24.36 -42.88
N ALA A 84 22.96 25.02 -41.73
CA ALA A 84 24.22 25.09 -41.00
C ALA A 84 24.72 23.69 -40.61
N ALA A 85 23.82 22.81 -40.12
CA ALA A 85 24.15 21.43 -39.79
C ALA A 85 24.63 20.63 -41.02
N LYS A 86 23.95 20.77 -42.18
CA LYS A 86 24.36 20.13 -43.46
C LYS A 86 25.77 20.54 -43.86
N LEU A 87 26.05 21.85 -43.84
CA LEU A 87 27.36 22.37 -44.25
C LEU A 87 28.48 21.96 -43.29
N MET A 88 28.22 21.97 -41.98
CA MET A 88 29.19 21.50 -40.98
C MET A 88 29.52 20.02 -41.14
N SER A 89 28.51 19.18 -41.43
CA SER A 89 28.67 17.75 -41.69
C SER A 89 29.49 17.50 -42.96
N GLN A 90 29.17 18.22 -44.06
CA GLN A 90 29.94 18.15 -45.31
C GLN A 90 31.40 18.56 -45.10
N ALA A 91 31.65 19.65 -44.36
CA ALA A 91 33.01 20.12 -44.08
C ALA A 91 33.83 19.14 -43.23
N LYS A 92 33.17 18.38 -42.33
CA LYS A 92 33.82 17.38 -41.46
C LYS A 92 33.91 15.99 -42.10
N ASN A 93 33.26 15.77 -43.24
CA ASN A 93 33.08 14.45 -43.86
C ASN A 93 32.53 13.40 -42.87
N THR A 94 31.61 13.83 -41.99
CA THR A 94 30.91 12.99 -41.02
C THR A 94 29.41 12.93 -41.36
N PRO A 95 28.67 11.88 -40.97
CA PRO A 95 27.21 11.86 -41.11
C PRO A 95 26.55 13.11 -40.51
N MET A 96 25.42 13.54 -41.09
CA MET A 96 24.68 14.73 -40.64
C MET A 96 24.09 14.49 -39.24
N ASP A 97 24.47 15.31 -38.27
CA ASP A 97 23.85 15.34 -36.94
C ASP A 97 22.75 16.41 -36.92
N VAL A 98 21.50 16.01 -36.63
CA VAL A 98 20.31 16.89 -36.68
C VAL A 98 19.75 17.10 -35.28
N LYS A 99 20.63 17.53 -34.38
CA LYS A 99 20.26 17.97 -33.03
C LYS A 99 20.11 19.48 -33.02
N LEU A 100 18.86 19.94 -33.13
CA LEU A 100 18.49 21.33 -32.92
C LEU A 100 17.76 21.41 -31.59
N GLU A 101 18.22 22.30 -30.72
CA GLU A 101 17.59 22.57 -29.43
C GLU A 101 17.44 24.09 -29.30
N GLN A 102 16.22 24.56 -29.12
CA GLN A 102 15.92 25.97 -28.90
C GLN A 102 14.95 26.07 -27.72
N GLU A 103 15.37 26.72 -26.64
CA GLU A 103 14.54 26.92 -25.45
C GLU A 103 14.29 28.41 -25.25
N GLY A 104 13.03 28.79 -25.08
CA GLY A 104 12.60 30.13 -24.69
C GLY A 104 11.85 30.11 -23.35
N GLU A 105 11.35 31.27 -22.91
CA GLU A 105 10.64 31.38 -21.63
C GLU A 105 9.35 30.54 -21.58
N ASN A 106 8.57 30.54 -22.67
CA ASN A 106 7.22 29.95 -22.73
C ASN A 106 7.12 28.74 -23.68
N GLY A 107 8.24 28.27 -24.23
CA GLY A 107 8.23 27.17 -25.18
C GLY A 107 9.63 26.65 -25.55
N ALA A 108 9.67 25.47 -26.16
CA ALA A 108 10.91 24.84 -26.60
C ALA A 108 10.72 24.03 -27.89
N PHE A 109 11.77 23.92 -28.68
CA PHE A 109 11.84 23.14 -29.91
C PHE A 109 13.03 22.19 -29.87
N PHE A 110 12.79 20.94 -30.25
CA PHE A 110 13.83 19.93 -30.36
C PHE A 110 13.69 19.16 -31.67
N SER A 111 14.82 18.86 -32.33
CA SER A 111 14.86 17.89 -33.42
C SER A 111 15.86 16.79 -33.15
N VAL A 112 15.56 15.59 -33.63
CA VAL A 112 16.44 14.43 -33.50
C VAL A 112 16.24 13.46 -34.66
N LEU A 113 17.29 12.70 -34.97
CA LEU A 113 17.20 11.59 -35.89
C LEU A 113 16.27 10.51 -35.34
N SER A 114 15.50 9.89 -36.22
CA SER A 114 14.51 8.91 -35.82
C SER A 114 14.45 7.73 -36.79
N ASN A 115 14.93 6.59 -36.32
CA ASN A 115 14.96 5.35 -37.08
C ASN A 115 13.67 4.57 -36.83
N VAL A 116 13.15 3.93 -37.88
CA VAL A 116 12.05 2.98 -37.80
C VAL A 116 12.51 1.77 -38.58
N VAL A 117 12.98 0.75 -37.85
CA VAL A 117 13.55 -0.46 -38.45
C VAL A 117 12.42 -1.44 -38.71
N GLY A 118 12.06 -1.66 -39.97
CA GLY A 118 11.06 -2.66 -40.36
C GLY A 118 11.65 -4.05 -40.60
N SER A 119 12.71 -4.13 -41.40
CA SER A 119 13.36 -5.39 -41.82
C SER A 119 14.87 -5.23 -41.98
N THR A 120 15.64 -6.28 -41.68
CA THR A 120 17.09 -6.37 -41.93
C THR A 120 17.44 -6.81 -43.36
N THR A 121 16.46 -6.96 -44.25
CA THR A 121 16.72 -7.39 -45.65
C THR A 121 17.13 -6.23 -46.57
N ASP A 122 16.61 -5.03 -46.33
CA ASP A 122 16.97 -3.81 -47.08
C ASP A 122 18.33 -3.22 -46.65
N GLU A 123 19.10 -2.69 -47.60
CA GLU A 123 20.49 -2.26 -47.40
C GLU A 123 20.60 -0.90 -46.67
N ALA A 124 19.61 -0.01 -46.85
CA ALA A 124 19.50 1.21 -46.05
C ALA A 124 19.08 0.89 -44.61
N SER A 125 18.14 -0.04 -44.46
CA SER A 125 17.67 -0.53 -43.16
C SER A 125 18.75 -1.30 -42.38
N ARG A 126 19.64 -2.05 -43.05
CA ARG A 126 20.82 -2.69 -42.42
C ARG A 126 21.84 -1.69 -41.89
N ARG A 127 22.12 -0.62 -42.63
CA ARG A 127 23.04 0.44 -42.20
C ARG A 127 22.53 1.18 -40.97
N ALA A 128 21.22 1.44 -40.91
CA ALA A 128 20.55 1.99 -39.73
C ALA A 128 20.61 1.01 -38.53
N ALA A 129 20.31 -0.27 -38.76
CA ALA A 129 20.33 -1.30 -37.71
C ALA A 129 21.73 -1.58 -37.12
N HIS A 130 22.80 -1.46 -37.92
CA HIS A 130 24.19 -1.65 -37.44
C HIS A 130 24.67 -0.53 -36.50
N TYR A 131 24.06 0.66 -36.55
CA TYR A 131 24.40 1.78 -35.66
C TYR A 131 23.68 1.74 -34.31
N ASP A 132 22.53 1.06 -34.21
CA ASP A 132 21.58 1.14 -33.09
C ASP A 132 21.70 0.01 -32.04
N SER A 133 22.91 -0.44 -31.68
CA SER A 133 23.08 -1.46 -30.62
C SER A 133 22.81 -0.94 -29.19
N GLY A 134 22.13 0.21 -29.04
CA GLY A 134 21.89 0.91 -27.77
C GLY A 134 20.63 1.79 -27.80
N ILE A 135 20.40 2.58 -26.76
CA ILE A 135 19.25 3.51 -26.65
C ILE A 135 19.31 4.54 -27.77
N THR A 136 18.21 4.71 -28.51
CA THR A 136 18.17 5.67 -29.64
C THR A 136 18.21 7.12 -29.17
N GLU A 137 18.71 8.04 -30.00
CA GLU A 137 18.70 9.47 -29.67
C GLU A 137 17.27 10.00 -29.42
N THR A 138 16.29 9.47 -30.16
CA THR A 138 14.86 9.76 -29.95
C THR A 138 14.43 9.39 -28.52
N GLU A 139 14.83 8.22 -28.03
CA GLU A 139 14.48 7.77 -26.68
C GLU A 139 15.14 8.61 -25.59
N VAL A 140 16.41 8.96 -25.76
CA VAL A 140 17.12 9.85 -24.83
C VAL A 140 16.41 11.21 -24.75
N LEU A 141 16.05 11.78 -25.89
CA LEU A 141 15.33 13.05 -25.95
C LEU A 141 13.94 12.95 -25.29
N GLU A 142 13.12 11.95 -25.64
CA GLU A 142 11.78 11.81 -25.07
C GLU A 142 11.79 11.62 -23.55
N ARG A 143 12.81 10.95 -23.01
CA ARG A 143 13.03 10.85 -21.56
C ARG A 143 13.32 12.22 -20.93
N ARG A 144 14.20 13.01 -21.56
CA ARG A 144 14.52 14.37 -21.10
C ARG A 144 13.29 15.27 -21.16
N LEU A 145 12.52 15.22 -22.25
CA LEU A 145 11.29 16.00 -22.41
C LEU A 145 10.25 15.63 -21.35
N GLU A 146 10.05 14.33 -21.13
CA GLU A 146 9.11 13.87 -20.12
C GLU A 146 9.49 14.33 -18.72
N LYS A 147 10.78 14.34 -18.37
CA LYS A 147 11.30 14.81 -17.07
C LYS A 147 11.20 16.33 -16.89
N GLN A 148 11.53 17.09 -17.93
CA GLN A 148 11.68 18.56 -17.82
C GLN A 148 10.39 19.33 -18.11
N TYR A 149 9.49 18.76 -18.91
CA TYR A 149 8.38 19.52 -19.49
C TYR A 149 6.99 18.88 -19.35
N LEU A 150 6.88 17.54 -19.29
CA LEU A 150 5.56 16.88 -19.30
C LEU A 150 5.16 16.40 -17.91
N SER A 151 6.04 15.64 -17.27
CA SER A 151 5.77 15.00 -15.99
C SER A 151 6.85 15.44 -15.02
N GLY A 152 6.46 15.83 -13.81
CA GLY A 152 7.42 15.96 -12.72
C GLY A 152 7.99 14.61 -12.26
N SER A 153 8.32 13.71 -13.18
CA SER A 153 8.91 12.41 -12.86
C SER A 153 10.36 12.58 -12.43
N SER A 154 10.74 11.86 -11.38
CA SER A 154 12.14 11.75 -10.98
C SER A 154 12.90 10.97 -12.06
N GLY A 155 14.15 11.34 -12.33
CA GLY A 155 15.02 10.61 -13.27
C GLY A 155 15.42 9.20 -12.78
N VAL A 156 14.88 8.75 -11.65
CA VAL A 156 15.23 7.50 -10.99
C VAL A 156 14.09 6.50 -11.21
N ILE A 157 14.46 5.27 -11.56
CA ILE A 157 13.48 4.18 -11.70
C ILE A 157 12.85 3.90 -10.34
N GLY A 158 11.53 3.74 -10.35
CA GLY A 158 10.66 3.70 -9.17
C GLY A 158 10.95 2.63 -8.13
N ASP A 159 11.82 1.65 -8.43
CA ASP A 159 12.03 0.44 -7.63
C ASP A 159 13.29 0.46 -6.75
N GLY A 160 14.12 1.51 -6.82
CA GLY A 160 15.25 1.77 -5.91
C GLY A 160 16.47 0.84 -6.06
N VAL A 161 16.48 -0.07 -7.04
CA VAL A 161 17.59 -1.03 -7.21
C VAL A 161 18.61 -0.52 -8.21
N MET A 162 19.78 -0.08 -7.73
CA MET A 162 20.88 0.42 -8.56
C MET A 162 21.65 -0.73 -9.23
N THR A 163 21.31 -1.12 -10.45
CA THR A 163 22.17 -1.96 -11.31
C THR A 163 22.86 -1.11 -12.39
N GLY A 164 24.01 -1.56 -12.90
CA GLY A 164 24.93 -0.81 -13.78
C GLY A 164 24.35 -0.22 -15.07
N TYR A 165 23.07 -0.45 -15.38
CA TYR A 165 22.32 0.24 -16.43
C TYR A 165 21.70 1.58 -15.98
N GLN A 166 21.71 1.88 -14.67
CA GLN A 166 21.24 3.11 -14.06
C GLN A 166 22.36 4.14 -13.92
N TYR A 167 22.90 4.64 -15.04
CA TYR A 167 23.78 5.81 -14.94
C TYR A 167 22.95 7.09 -14.77
N LEU A 168 22.87 7.52 -13.50
CA LEU A 168 23.06 8.87 -12.97
C LEU A 168 22.34 10.06 -13.62
N GLU A 169 21.30 10.55 -12.94
CA GLU A 169 21.11 11.99 -12.77
C GLU A 169 20.73 12.31 -11.32
N LYS A 170 21.37 13.33 -10.72
CA LYS A 170 20.99 13.84 -9.40
C LYS A 170 19.54 14.31 -9.45
N ALA A 171 18.82 14.14 -8.34
CA ALA A 171 17.51 14.74 -8.14
C ALA A 171 17.64 16.26 -8.17
N GLU A 172 17.42 16.87 -9.34
CA GLU A 172 17.22 18.31 -9.44
C GLU A 172 15.85 18.67 -8.88
N ALA A 173 15.73 19.87 -8.30
CA ALA A 173 14.45 20.38 -7.84
C ALA A 173 13.46 20.39 -9.02
N LEU A 174 12.43 19.56 -8.91
CA LEU A 174 11.36 19.42 -9.90
C LEU A 174 10.72 20.78 -10.18
N LYS A 175 11.07 21.42 -11.29
CA LYS A 175 10.22 22.45 -11.89
C LYS A 175 9.05 21.70 -12.52
N LYS A 176 7.92 21.61 -11.81
CA LYS A 176 6.70 20.95 -12.31
C LYS A 176 6.14 21.79 -13.47
N ARG A 177 6.66 21.54 -14.66
CA ARG A 177 6.18 22.10 -15.94
C ARG A 177 5.18 21.09 -16.53
N THR A 178 4.03 21.58 -16.99
CA THR A 178 2.97 20.79 -17.64
C THR A 178 2.77 21.32 -19.05
N TYR A 179 3.82 21.25 -19.86
CA TYR A 179 3.82 21.81 -21.21
C TYR A 179 3.03 20.91 -22.13
N ARG A 180 2.31 21.54 -23.05
CA ARG A 180 1.72 20.88 -24.20
C ARG A 180 2.84 20.48 -25.13
N MET A 181 2.75 19.31 -25.75
CA MET A 181 3.76 18.82 -26.69
C MET A 181 3.13 18.32 -27.98
N GLN A 182 3.71 18.71 -29.10
CA GLN A 182 3.39 18.22 -30.43
C GLN A 182 4.65 17.62 -31.05
N CYS A 183 4.55 16.41 -31.58
CA CYS A 183 5.65 15.71 -32.24
C CYS A 183 5.24 15.30 -33.65
N TYR A 184 6.09 15.61 -34.63
CA TYR A 184 5.92 15.22 -36.03
C TYR A 184 7.16 14.47 -36.53
N ARG A 185 6.93 13.32 -37.16
CA ARG A 185 7.94 12.58 -37.91
C ARG A 185 7.86 12.97 -39.40
N SER A 186 9.01 13.18 -40.04
CA SER A 186 9.10 13.41 -41.48
C SER A 186 8.69 12.15 -42.26
N SER A 187 7.93 12.29 -43.36
CA SER A 187 7.64 11.14 -44.24
C SER A 187 8.81 10.81 -45.17
N GLY A 188 9.66 11.79 -45.49
CA GLY A 188 10.93 11.61 -46.21
C GLY A 188 12.14 11.49 -45.28
N VAL A 189 13.26 11.05 -45.84
CA VAL A 189 14.57 11.00 -45.17
C VAL A 189 15.40 12.24 -45.48
N LEU A 190 16.39 12.53 -44.63
CA LEU A 190 17.31 13.67 -44.80
C LEU A 190 18.11 13.59 -46.10
N ASP A 191 18.75 12.45 -46.33
CA ASP A 191 19.52 12.13 -47.54
C ASP A 191 19.47 10.61 -47.78
N PRO A 192 18.82 10.12 -48.84
CA PRO A 192 18.70 8.69 -49.12
C PRO A 192 20.04 7.92 -49.28
N VAL A 193 21.13 8.62 -49.59
CA VAL A 193 22.44 8.02 -49.90
C VAL A 193 23.35 8.04 -48.68
N THR A 194 23.42 9.17 -47.98
CA THR A 194 24.39 9.38 -46.88
C THR A 194 23.76 9.33 -45.49
N VAL A 195 22.48 9.71 -45.35
CA VAL A 195 21.77 9.84 -44.06
C VAL A 195 20.29 9.42 -44.25
N PRO A 196 20.00 8.11 -44.43
CA PRO A 196 18.66 7.60 -44.75
C PRO A 196 17.75 7.58 -43.50
N TYR A 197 17.80 8.64 -42.70
CA TYR A 197 17.10 8.77 -41.44
C TYR A 197 15.97 9.79 -41.56
N HIS A 198 14.86 9.52 -40.89
CA HIS A 198 13.78 10.48 -40.72
C HIS A 198 14.13 11.43 -39.57
N VAL A 199 13.50 12.60 -39.56
CA VAL A 199 13.62 13.58 -38.47
C VAL A 199 12.34 13.55 -37.64
N ARG A 200 12.49 13.58 -36.32
CA ARG A 200 11.40 13.94 -35.40
C ARG A 200 11.61 15.35 -34.90
N MET A 201 10.52 16.10 -34.86
CA MET A 201 10.47 17.47 -34.39
C MET A 201 9.47 17.56 -33.23
N TYR A 202 9.90 18.09 -32.09
CA TYR A 202 9.11 18.27 -30.87
C TYR A 202 8.92 19.76 -30.62
N PHE A 203 7.69 20.15 -30.33
CA PHE A 203 7.29 21.52 -30.01
C PHE A 203 6.62 21.51 -28.65
N LEU A 204 7.16 22.27 -27.71
CA LEU A 204 6.63 22.38 -26.37
C LEU A 204 6.19 23.82 -26.10
N GLN A 205 5.04 23.96 -25.46
CA GLN A 205 4.47 25.26 -25.11
C GLN A 205 3.78 25.17 -23.75
N GLU A 206 3.93 26.21 -22.93
CA GLU A 206 3.14 26.33 -21.71
C GLU A 206 1.64 26.49 -22.05
N PRO A 207 0.73 25.75 -21.39
CA PRO A 207 -0.70 25.84 -21.67
C PRO A 207 -1.28 27.19 -21.26
N ASP A 208 -2.12 27.78 -22.12
CA ASP A 208 -2.96 28.93 -21.84
C ASP A 208 -4.41 28.46 -21.68
N TYR A 209 -4.77 28.04 -20.45
CA TYR A 209 -6.08 27.51 -20.14
C TYR A 209 -7.20 28.55 -20.29
N VAL A 210 -8.39 28.10 -20.65
CA VAL A 210 -9.60 28.95 -20.62
C VAL A 210 -9.91 29.39 -19.20
N ASP A 211 -9.94 28.45 -18.25
CA ASP A 211 -10.05 28.72 -16.82
C ASP A 211 -8.87 28.05 -16.06
N PRO A 212 -7.81 28.82 -15.74
CA PRO A 212 -6.69 28.32 -14.93
C PRO A 212 -7.07 27.93 -13.50
N ALA A 213 -8.23 28.37 -13.00
CA ALA A 213 -8.72 28.10 -11.64
C ALA A 213 -9.81 27.03 -11.59
N ALA A 214 -10.01 26.28 -12.68
CA ALA A 214 -10.98 25.19 -12.73
C ALA A 214 -10.72 24.16 -11.62
N GLY A 215 -11.78 23.78 -10.89
CA GLY A 215 -11.68 22.77 -9.84
C GLY A 215 -11.32 21.38 -10.37
N GLU A 216 -10.73 20.53 -9.53
CA GLU A 216 -10.34 19.16 -9.91
C GLU A 216 -11.51 18.26 -10.36
N SER A 217 -12.75 18.65 -10.05
CA SER A 217 -13.97 17.95 -10.45
C SER A 217 -14.62 18.51 -11.73
N GLU A 218 -14.09 19.60 -12.30
CA GLU A 218 -14.59 20.14 -13.57
C GLU A 218 -14.21 19.20 -14.72
N MET A 219 -15.18 18.88 -15.57
CA MET A 219 -15.06 17.90 -16.64
C MET A 219 -15.23 18.51 -18.03
N ASP A 220 -15.76 19.73 -18.16
CA ASP A 220 -16.01 20.37 -19.45
C ASP A 220 -14.70 20.82 -20.12
N ILE A 221 -14.37 20.16 -21.24
CA ILE A 221 -13.17 20.44 -22.03
C ILE A 221 -13.06 21.90 -22.46
N ASN A 222 -14.18 22.60 -22.66
CA ASN A 222 -14.18 24.00 -23.08
C ASN A 222 -13.79 24.96 -21.96
N LYS A 223 -13.76 24.50 -20.71
CA LYS A 223 -13.28 25.27 -19.56
C LYS A 223 -11.87 24.87 -19.14
N VAL A 224 -11.58 23.57 -19.13
CA VAL A 224 -10.29 23.06 -18.64
C VAL A 224 -9.21 23.01 -19.73
N GLY A 225 -9.59 23.13 -21.00
CA GLY A 225 -8.68 23.06 -22.13
C GLY A 225 -7.89 24.34 -22.38
N ASP A 226 -6.78 24.19 -23.11
CA ASP A 226 -6.01 25.30 -23.65
C ASP A 226 -6.74 25.99 -24.80
N LYS A 227 -6.67 27.33 -24.88
CA LYS A 227 -7.36 28.14 -25.89
C LYS A 227 -6.93 27.78 -27.33
N VAL A 228 -5.64 27.66 -27.58
CA VAL A 228 -5.08 27.33 -28.90
C VAL A 228 -5.41 25.90 -29.30
N PHE A 229 -5.41 24.96 -28.34
CA PHE A 229 -5.89 23.60 -28.55
C PHE A 229 -7.35 23.62 -29.00
N LEU A 230 -8.22 24.29 -28.24
CA LEU A 230 -9.66 24.35 -28.54
C LEU A 230 -9.94 25.03 -29.88
N GLU A 231 -9.18 26.06 -30.26
CA GLU A 231 -9.32 26.68 -31.57
C GLU A 231 -8.94 25.73 -32.71
N ARG A 232 -7.89 24.93 -32.53
CA ARG A 232 -7.34 24.06 -33.59
C ARG A 232 -7.98 22.67 -33.63
N ALA A 233 -8.51 22.18 -32.52
CA ALA A 233 -9.09 20.85 -32.42
C ALA A 233 -10.42 20.77 -33.18
N GLY A 234 -10.55 19.77 -34.06
CA GLY A 234 -11.80 19.47 -34.75
C GLY A 234 -12.88 18.98 -33.79
N THR A 235 -14.14 19.05 -34.22
CA THR A 235 -15.30 18.62 -33.40
C THR A 235 -15.15 17.19 -32.90
N ARG A 236 -14.68 16.27 -33.75
CA ARG A 236 -14.49 14.86 -33.38
C ARG A 236 -13.41 14.69 -32.31
N LEU A 237 -12.26 15.36 -32.45
CA LEU A 237 -11.18 15.28 -31.45
C LEU A 237 -11.63 15.81 -30.09
N LYS A 238 -12.37 16.94 -30.06
CA LYS A 238 -12.92 17.49 -28.82
C LYS A 238 -13.86 16.52 -28.12
N GLN A 239 -14.74 15.85 -28.88
CA GLN A 239 -15.64 14.83 -28.34
C GLN A 239 -14.85 13.66 -27.72
N VAL A 240 -13.86 13.15 -28.44
CA VAL A 240 -13.02 12.05 -27.94
C VAL A 240 -12.28 12.45 -26.66
N TYR A 241 -11.68 13.65 -26.62
CA TYR A 241 -10.98 14.12 -25.43
C TYR A 241 -11.93 14.38 -24.26
N GLN A 242 -13.14 14.87 -24.53
CA GLN A 242 -14.19 15.02 -23.53
C GLN A 242 -14.60 13.67 -22.91
N GLU A 243 -14.80 12.64 -23.74
CA GLU A 243 -15.10 11.28 -23.27
C GLU A 243 -13.95 10.71 -22.42
N CYS A 244 -12.71 10.92 -22.86
CA CYS A 244 -11.51 10.54 -22.14
C CYS A 244 -11.39 11.23 -20.77
N ILE A 245 -11.66 12.54 -20.68
CA ILE A 245 -11.65 13.29 -19.40
C ILE A 245 -12.66 12.70 -18.43
N ILE A 246 -13.91 12.48 -18.87
CA ILE A 246 -14.98 11.92 -18.03
C ILE A 246 -14.58 10.53 -17.50
N LYS A 247 -14.09 9.64 -18.39
CA LYS A 247 -13.67 8.30 -17.99
C LYS A 247 -12.49 8.34 -17.02
N ALA A 248 -11.44 9.11 -17.31
CA ALA A 248 -10.25 9.21 -16.48
C ALA A 248 -10.52 9.83 -15.09
N MET A 249 -11.59 10.62 -14.95
CA MET A 249 -12.00 11.16 -13.65
C MET A 249 -12.80 10.17 -12.80
N ALA A 250 -13.45 9.19 -13.42
CA ALA A 250 -14.25 8.18 -12.75
C ALA A 250 -13.44 6.96 -12.27
N GLN A 251 -12.17 6.83 -12.67
CA GLN A 251 -11.35 5.65 -12.39
C GLN A 251 -9.90 6.01 -12.05
N MET A 252 -9.19 5.07 -11.40
CA MET A 252 -7.77 5.22 -11.04
C MET A 252 -6.80 4.76 -12.15
N THR A 253 -7.36 4.18 -13.22
CA THR A 253 -6.65 3.56 -14.35
C THR A 253 -6.68 4.46 -15.59
N PRO A 254 -5.80 4.25 -16.57
CA PRO A 254 -5.82 5.05 -17.80
C PRO A 254 -7.09 4.76 -18.60
N ALA A 255 -7.74 5.81 -19.07
CA ALA A 255 -8.85 5.71 -20.01
C ALA A 255 -8.31 5.70 -21.45
N PHE A 256 -8.69 4.69 -22.22
CA PHE A 256 -8.28 4.55 -23.62
C PHE A 256 -9.42 4.89 -24.58
N HIS A 257 -9.07 5.52 -25.69
CA HIS A 257 -9.92 5.62 -26.88
C HIS A 257 -9.10 5.31 -28.12
N THR A 258 -9.64 4.47 -29.01
CA THR A 258 -8.96 4.09 -30.26
C THR A 258 -9.83 4.35 -31.47
N GLU A 259 -9.22 4.82 -32.55
CA GLU A 259 -9.87 5.00 -33.86
C GLU A 259 -8.94 4.54 -34.97
N ILE A 260 -9.52 3.92 -36.00
CA ILE A 260 -8.80 3.41 -37.17
C ILE A 260 -9.41 4.03 -38.42
N TRP A 261 -8.56 4.47 -39.35
CA TRP A 261 -8.98 4.94 -40.66
C TRP A 261 -7.94 4.54 -41.73
N SER A 262 -8.31 4.72 -42.99
CA SER A 262 -7.39 4.57 -44.12
C SER A 262 -7.15 5.92 -44.78
N GLU A 263 -5.89 6.23 -45.05
CA GLU A 263 -5.50 7.39 -45.86
C GLU A 263 -5.84 7.14 -47.34
N SER A 264 -5.79 8.20 -48.16
CA SER A 264 -6.13 8.14 -49.59
C SER A 264 -5.25 7.19 -50.41
N ASP A 265 -4.07 6.84 -49.90
CA ASP A 265 -3.13 5.89 -50.51
C ASP A 265 -3.33 4.43 -50.04
N GLY A 266 -4.37 4.18 -49.22
CA GLY A 266 -4.67 2.86 -48.67
C GLY A 266 -3.95 2.53 -47.37
N THR A 267 -3.07 3.41 -46.89
CA THR A 267 -2.36 3.23 -45.62
C THR A 267 -3.33 3.23 -44.44
N LYS A 268 -3.33 2.15 -43.65
CA LYS A 268 -4.08 2.11 -42.38
C LYS A 268 -3.37 2.93 -41.31
N MET A 269 -4.14 3.77 -40.63
CA MET A 269 -3.70 4.62 -39.53
C MET A 269 -4.59 4.36 -38.31
N ALA A 270 -4.00 4.45 -37.12
CA ALA A 270 -4.74 4.43 -35.86
C ALA A 270 -4.39 5.63 -34.99
N ARG A 271 -5.34 6.06 -34.17
CA ARG A 271 -5.12 6.99 -33.06
C ARG A 271 -5.42 6.26 -31.75
N ILE A 272 -4.50 6.34 -30.79
CA ILE A 272 -4.74 5.97 -29.40
C ILE A 272 -4.68 7.25 -28.57
N ALA A 273 -5.78 7.60 -27.90
CA ALA A 273 -5.80 8.59 -26.84
C ALA A 273 -5.77 7.89 -25.48
N ILE A 274 -4.83 8.27 -24.62
CA ILE A 274 -4.63 7.71 -23.29
C ILE A 274 -4.77 8.84 -22.28
N ALA A 275 -5.78 8.79 -21.42
CA ALA A 275 -6.10 9.84 -20.47
C ALA A 275 -5.99 9.34 -19.03
N TYR A 276 -5.35 10.13 -18.16
CA TYR A 276 -5.22 9.80 -16.75
C TYR A 276 -4.91 11.05 -15.91
N ARG A 277 -5.03 10.93 -14.58
CA ARG A 277 -4.68 12.02 -13.65
C ARG A 277 -3.17 12.22 -13.59
N SER A 278 -2.70 13.43 -13.90
CA SER A 278 -1.28 13.75 -13.88
C SER A 278 -0.64 13.41 -12.52
N GLY A 279 0.48 12.70 -12.55
CA GLY A 279 1.20 12.24 -11.36
C GLY A 279 0.74 10.89 -10.76
N SER A 280 -0.23 10.19 -11.38
CA SER A 280 -0.62 8.83 -10.96
C SER A 280 0.28 7.72 -11.52
N THR A 281 1.20 8.05 -12.42
CA THR A 281 2.26 7.17 -12.95
C THR A 281 3.49 8.02 -13.30
N HIS A 282 4.60 7.39 -13.64
CA HIS A 282 5.86 8.05 -14.01
C HIS A 282 6.46 7.46 -15.28
N SER A 283 7.25 8.26 -16.01
CA SER A 283 8.01 7.82 -17.19
C SER A 283 7.16 7.15 -18.29
N TYR A 284 5.85 7.41 -18.34
CA TYR A 284 4.88 6.68 -19.15
C TYR A 284 4.88 7.11 -20.62
N PHE A 285 4.98 8.42 -20.90
CA PHE A 285 4.99 8.95 -22.27
C PHE A 285 6.13 8.35 -23.10
N SER A 286 7.34 8.38 -22.54
CA SER A 286 8.53 7.94 -23.26
C SER A 286 8.70 6.41 -23.28
N SER A 287 7.90 5.66 -22.52
CA SER A 287 8.00 4.19 -22.44
C SER A 287 6.85 3.46 -23.13
N VAL A 288 5.69 4.09 -23.35
CA VAL A 288 4.64 3.57 -24.26
C VAL A 288 5.19 3.31 -25.67
N ALA A 289 6.25 4.03 -26.07
CA ALA A 289 6.94 3.77 -27.32
C ALA A 289 7.49 2.36 -27.45
N ASP A 290 7.98 1.79 -26.35
CA ASP A 290 8.51 0.43 -26.32
C ASP A 290 7.39 -0.61 -26.49
N VAL A 291 6.20 -0.31 -25.96
CA VAL A 291 5.01 -1.16 -26.06
C VAL A 291 4.53 -1.29 -27.51
N TYR A 292 4.23 -0.17 -28.19
CA TYR A 292 3.67 -0.27 -29.54
C TYR A 292 4.70 -0.80 -30.57
N ARG A 293 6.01 -0.60 -30.33
CA ARG A 293 7.06 -1.14 -31.19
C ARG A 293 7.11 -2.66 -31.15
N GLN A 294 6.95 -3.26 -29.97
CA GLN A 294 6.90 -4.72 -29.84
C GLN A 294 5.75 -5.37 -30.64
N HIS A 295 4.69 -4.60 -30.90
CA HIS A 295 3.57 -5.02 -31.75
C HIS A 295 3.75 -4.67 -33.23
N GLY A 296 4.96 -4.27 -33.64
CA GLY A 296 5.27 -3.92 -35.02
C GLY A 296 4.66 -2.61 -35.48
N LEU A 297 4.37 -1.69 -34.55
CA LEU A 297 3.79 -0.38 -34.85
C LEU A 297 4.81 0.73 -34.61
N PHE A 298 4.62 1.87 -35.27
CA PHE A 298 5.39 3.08 -35.00
C PHE A 298 4.50 4.32 -35.04
N SER A 299 4.90 5.36 -34.32
CA SER A 299 4.15 6.62 -34.26
C SER A 299 4.62 7.62 -35.33
N GLN A 300 3.69 8.14 -36.12
CA GLN A 300 3.92 9.27 -37.01
C GLN A 300 3.81 10.62 -36.29
N ARG A 301 2.89 10.70 -35.32
CA ARG A 301 2.62 11.91 -34.53
C ARG A 301 2.39 11.54 -33.08
N LYS A 302 2.85 12.40 -32.17
CA LYS A 302 2.57 12.31 -30.73
C LYS A 302 2.06 13.64 -30.21
N TYR A 303 1.13 13.59 -29.27
CA TYR A 303 0.60 14.75 -28.58
C TYR A 303 0.60 14.52 -27.07
N ALA A 304 0.89 15.55 -26.31
CA ALA A 304 0.60 15.60 -24.88
C ALA A 304 -0.18 16.88 -24.58
N GLU A 305 -1.40 16.73 -24.07
CA GLU A 305 -2.28 17.83 -23.73
C GLU A 305 -2.63 17.75 -22.24
N PHE A 306 -2.29 18.80 -21.49
CA PHE A 306 -2.64 18.96 -20.09
C PHE A 306 -3.90 19.80 -19.97
N PHE A 307 -4.71 19.50 -18.96
CA PHE A 307 -5.96 20.20 -18.65
C PHE A 307 -5.89 20.80 -17.25
N ALA A 308 -6.58 21.94 -17.04
CA ALA A 308 -6.55 22.68 -15.78
C ALA A 308 -7.03 21.86 -14.56
N ASN A 309 -7.91 20.88 -14.76
CA ASN A 309 -8.39 19.95 -13.72
C ASN A 309 -7.36 18.86 -13.33
N GLY A 310 -6.17 18.86 -13.92
CA GLY A 310 -5.11 17.91 -13.62
C GLY A 310 -5.14 16.61 -14.43
N ILE A 311 -6.00 16.48 -15.44
CA ILE A 311 -5.97 15.38 -16.41
C ILE A 311 -4.89 15.66 -17.48
N VAL A 312 -4.21 14.60 -17.92
CA VAL A 312 -3.34 14.61 -19.10
C VAL A 312 -3.87 13.62 -20.13
N ILE A 313 -3.81 13.99 -21.41
CA ILE A 313 -4.12 13.10 -22.53
C ILE A 313 -2.90 13.00 -23.44
N TYR A 314 -2.42 11.76 -23.63
CA TYR A 314 -1.43 11.44 -24.64
C TYR A 314 -2.09 10.88 -25.89
N GLY A 315 -1.78 11.46 -27.05
CA GLY A 315 -2.28 11.02 -28.34
C GLY A 315 -1.17 10.40 -29.19
N PHE A 316 -1.28 9.13 -29.54
CA PHE A 316 -0.33 8.43 -30.41
C PHE A 316 -1.00 8.05 -31.73
N TYR A 317 -0.44 8.54 -32.85
CA TYR A 317 -0.90 8.23 -34.19
C TYR A 317 -0.01 7.14 -34.78
N LEU A 318 -0.53 5.92 -34.86
CA LEU A 318 0.22 4.70 -35.16
C LEU A 318 -0.01 4.21 -36.59
N GLN A 319 1.03 3.63 -37.16
CA GLN A 319 1.05 2.95 -38.44
C GLN A 319 1.80 1.62 -38.29
N MET A 320 1.45 0.64 -39.12
CA MET A 320 2.13 -0.65 -39.15
C MET A 320 3.50 -0.55 -39.86
N LEU A 321 4.51 -1.21 -39.31
CA LEU A 321 5.78 -1.45 -39.99
C LEU A 321 5.59 -2.39 -41.18
N GLU A 322 6.17 -2.05 -42.32
CA GLU A 322 6.20 -2.93 -43.49
C GLU A 322 7.01 -4.20 -43.18
N ASN A 323 6.46 -5.37 -43.49
CA ASN A 323 7.08 -6.69 -43.29
C ASN A 323 7.59 -6.96 -41.85
N SER A 324 6.91 -6.41 -40.84
CA SER A 324 7.28 -6.61 -39.43
C SER A 324 7.30 -8.08 -39.03
N THR A 325 8.43 -8.53 -38.48
CA THR A 325 8.55 -9.83 -37.78
C THR A 325 8.03 -9.78 -36.35
N GLN A 326 7.78 -8.59 -35.82
CA GLN A 326 7.25 -8.33 -34.47
C GLN A 326 5.72 -8.23 -34.50
N GLY A 327 5.06 -8.56 -33.38
CA GLY A 327 3.61 -8.61 -33.18
C GLY A 327 2.88 -9.71 -33.98
N LYS A 328 1.60 -9.97 -33.65
CA LYS A 328 0.78 -11.04 -34.25
C LYS A 328 -0.58 -10.50 -34.68
N GLY A 329 -1.17 -11.12 -35.71
CA GLY A 329 -2.52 -10.78 -36.18
C GLY A 329 -2.60 -9.56 -37.12
N THR A 330 -3.83 -9.11 -37.34
CA THR A 330 -4.19 -7.94 -38.15
C THR A 330 -3.75 -6.62 -37.50
N PHE A 331 -3.89 -5.50 -38.20
CA PHE A 331 -3.59 -4.18 -37.64
C PHE A 331 -4.48 -3.88 -36.41
N GLU A 332 -5.75 -4.28 -36.49
CA GLU A 332 -6.74 -4.19 -35.44
C GLU A 332 -6.36 -5.05 -34.22
N ASP A 333 -5.93 -6.31 -34.42
CA ASP A 333 -5.49 -7.20 -33.34
C ASP A 333 -4.27 -6.64 -32.61
N ARG A 334 -3.31 -6.10 -33.37
CA ARG A 334 -2.11 -5.46 -32.82
C ARG A 334 -2.45 -4.22 -32.02
N LEU A 335 -3.39 -3.40 -32.52
CA LEU A 335 -3.84 -2.21 -31.81
C LEU A 335 -4.51 -2.57 -30.47
N ALA A 336 -5.36 -3.59 -30.46
CA ALA A 336 -5.98 -4.11 -29.24
C ALA A 336 -4.92 -4.63 -28.24
N ALA A 337 -3.91 -5.35 -28.73
CA ALA A 337 -2.79 -5.81 -27.92
C ALA A 337 -1.97 -4.64 -27.32
N VAL A 338 -1.74 -3.57 -28.10
CA VAL A 338 -1.10 -2.34 -27.61
C VAL A 338 -1.90 -1.71 -26.48
N VAL A 339 -3.23 -1.63 -26.58
CA VAL A 339 -4.07 -1.06 -25.51
C VAL A 339 -3.94 -1.88 -24.22
N ASN A 340 -4.02 -3.21 -24.32
CA ASN A 340 -3.89 -4.10 -23.16
C ASN A 340 -2.50 -3.96 -22.50
N ASP A 341 -1.44 -4.04 -23.30
CA ASP A 341 -0.07 -3.94 -22.81
C ASP A 341 0.26 -2.54 -22.31
N ALA A 342 -0.31 -1.48 -22.89
CA ALA A 342 -0.17 -0.11 -22.41
C ALA A 342 -0.89 0.11 -21.07
N SER A 343 -2.00 -0.59 -20.81
CA SER A 343 -2.67 -0.60 -19.49
C SER A 343 -1.82 -1.32 -18.44
N MET A 344 -1.26 -2.49 -18.78
CA MET A 344 -0.32 -3.21 -17.90
C MET A 344 0.92 -2.35 -17.60
N HIS A 345 1.49 -1.74 -18.64
CA HIS A 345 2.64 -0.85 -18.53
C HIS A 345 2.34 0.44 -17.76
N PHE A 346 1.08 0.87 -17.68
CA PHE A 346 0.70 1.97 -16.80
C PHE A 346 0.75 1.56 -15.32
N THR A 347 0.31 0.33 -15.03
CA THR A 347 0.27 -0.25 -13.68
C THR A 347 1.68 -0.40 -13.10
N LEU A 348 2.59 -0.93 -13.91
CA LEU A 348 4.02 -1.05 -13.64
C LEU A 348 4.80 -0.41 -14.80
N PRO A 349 5.01 0.92 -14.77
CA PRO A 349 5.80 1.64 -15.76
C PRO A 349 7.28 1.28 -15.60
N ARG A 350 8.21 2.09 -16.10
CA ARG A 350 9.64 1.72 -16.12
C ARG A 350 10.13 1.14 -14.80
N THR A 351 10.69 -0.07 -14.87
CA THR A 351 11.29 -0.84 -13.77
C THR A 351 12.72 -1.21 -14.15
N SER A 352 13.45 -1.82 -13.23
CA SER A 352 14.78 -2.38 -13.52
C SER A 352 14.76 -3.51 -14.57
N LEU A 353 13.58 -4.03 -14.94
CA LEU A 353 13.39 -5.01 -16.01
C LEU A 353 13.06 -4.37 -17.38
N THR A 354 12.90 -3.06 -17.47
CA THR A 354 12.64 -2.35 -18.75
C THR A 354 13.64 -2.70 -19.87
N PRO A 355 14.95 -2.92 -19.63
CA PRO A 355 15.85 -3.36 -20.69
C PRO A 355 15.40 -4.64 -21.42
N MET A 356 14.68 -5.55 -20.74
CA MET A 356 14.13 -6.76 -21.37
C MET A 356 12.99 -6.44 -22.35
N LEU A 357 12.25 -5.34 -22.13
CA LEU A 357 11.24 -4.84 -23.07
C LEU A 357 11.91 -4.23 -24.29
N THR A 358 12.84 -3.29 -24.06
CA THR A 358 13.52 -2.54 -25.13
C THR A 358 14.28 -3.47 -26.06
N ASN A 359 14.87 -4.55 -25.52
CA ASN A 359 15.57 -5.56 -26.31
C ASN A 359 14.64 -6.61 -26.95
N GLY A 360 13.32 -6.48 -26.79
CA GLY A 360 12.33 -7.42 -27.34
C GLY A 360 12.39 -8.84 -26.76
N LEU A 361 13.00 -9.00 -25.57
CA LEU A 361 13.17 -10.31 -24.92
C LEU A 361 11.91 -10.77 -24.19
N LEU A 362 11.19 -9.83 -23.57
CA LEU A 362 9.94 -10.06 -22.83
C LEU A 362 8.84 -9.06 -23.22
N THR A 363 7.59 -9.45 -23.03
CA THR A 363 6.40 -8.57 -23.16
C THR A 363 6.15 -7.76 -21.88
N PRO A 364 5.34 -6.67 -21.90
CA PRO A 364 4.95 -5.94 -20.70
C PRO A 364 4.29 -6.82 -19.64
N GLN A 365 3.48 -7.79 -20.05
CA GLN A 365 2.88 -8.77 -19.13
C GLN A 365 3.94 -9.67 -18.50
N GLN A 366 4.87 -10.22 -19.28
CA GLN A 366 5.97 -11.04 -18.76
C GLN A 366 6.88 -10.25 -17.81
N ILE A 367 7.11 -8.96 -18.08
CA ILE A 367 7.88 -8.07 -17.21
C ILE A 367 7.14 -7.77 -15.91
N ALA A 368 5.84 -7.46 -15.99
CA ALA A 368 5.01 -7.23 -14.81
C ALA A 368 4.97 -8.47 -13.90
N TYR A 369 4.82 -9.67 -14.50
CA TYR A 369 4.91 -10.95 -13.80
C TYR A 369 6.29 -11.16 -13.16
N ALA A 370 7.36 -11.02 -13.94
CA ALA A 370 8.72 -11.23 -13.46
C ALA A 370 9.09 -10.24 -12.35
N TYR A 371 8.63 -8.99 -12.44
CA TYR A 371 8.81 -7.99 -11.40
C TYR A 371 8.08 -8.41 -10.11
N ALA A 372 6.85 -8.89 -10.22
CA ALA A 372 6.10 -9.35 -9.05
C ALA A 372 6.76 -10.55 -8.37
N ALA A 373 7.11 -11.57 -9.15
CA ALA A 373 7.76 -12.78 -8.68
C ALA A 373 9.18 -12.50 -8.13
N TRP A 374 9.91 -11.54 -8.70
CA TRP A 374 11.21 -11.08 -8.19
C TRP A 374 11.08 -10.54 -6.77
N LYS A 375 10.18 -9.58 -6.58
CA LYS A 375 9.99 -8.92 -5.28
C LYS A 375 9.41 -9.91 -4.26
N PHE A 376 8.53 -10.83 -4.67
CA PHE A 376 8.09 -11.95 -3.83
C PHE A 376 9.29 -12.82 -3.40
N THR A 377 10.13 -13.22 -4.35
CA THR A 377 11.29 -14.08 -4.10
C THR A 377 12.24 -13.44 -3.09
N PHE A 378 12.51 -12.15 -3.20
CA PHE A 378 13.31 -11.41 -2.22
C PHE A 378 12.78 -11.59 -0.79
N HIS A 379 11.47 -11.47 -0.56
CA HIS A 379 10.89 -11.60 0.78
C HIS A 379 10.95 -13.03 1.35
N PHE A 380 11.01 -14.06 0.51
CA PHE A 380 10.89 -15.46 0.96
C PHE A 380 12.14 -16.32 0.72
N MET A 381 13.22 -15.73 0.19
CA MET A 381 14.50 -16.40 -0.04
C MET A 381 15.37 -16.48 1.21
N HIS A 382 15.27 -15.51 2.13
CA HIS A 382 16.07 -15.42 3.35
C HIS A 382 15.55 -16.35 4.47
N ARG A 383 15.58 -17.66 4.21
CA ARG A 383 15.11 -18.66 5.18
C ARG A 383 16.25 -19.09 6.08
N LEU A 384 15.98 -19.11 7.38
CA LEU A 384 16.93 -19.66 8.35
C LEU A 384 17.13 -21.15 8.09
N PRO A 385 18.38 -21.65 8.11
CA PRO A 385 18.64 -23.08 8.03
C PRO A 385 17.94 -23.83 9.16
N GLU A 386 17.51 -25.07 8.92
CA GLU A 386 16.91 -25.94 9.95
C GLU A 386 17.84 -26.12 11.17
N SER A 387 19.16 -26.06 10.95
CA SER A 387 20.17 -26.06 12.00
C SER A 387 20.04 -24.88 12.97
N PHE A 388 19.65 -23.69 12.51
CA PHE A 388 19.38 -22.54 13.38
C PHE A 388 18.22 -22.84 14.33
N ALA A 389 17.15 -23.45 13.82
CA ALA A 389 15.96 -23.78 14.62
C ALA A 389 16.26 -24.82 15.71
N LEU A 390 17.08 -25.82 15.38
CA LEU A 390 17.54 -26.83 16.34
C LEU A 390 18.37 -26.20 17.47
N VAL A 391 19.30 -25.30 17.12
CA VAL A 391 20.13 -24.57 18.11
C VAL A 391 19.26 -23.63 18.96
N SER A 392 18.35 -22.90 18.31
CA SER A 392 17.40 -21.98 18.95
C SER A 392 16.53 -22.70 19.99
N LYS A 393 15.95 -23.85 19.61
CA LYS A 393 15.16 -24.69 20.52
C LYS A 393 15.98 -25.22 21.70
N SER A 394 17.22 -25.65 21.46
CA SER A 394 18.09 -26.16 22.53
C SER A 394 18.55 -25.08 23.52
N LEU A 395 18.69 -23.83 23.06
CA LEU A 395 19.16 -22.72 23.91
C LEU A 395 18.02 -22.05 24.68
N ARG A 396 16.82 -21.97 24.09
CA ARG A 396 15.66 -21.30 24.71
C ARG A 396 15.41 -21.77 26.15
N ASP A 397 15.46 -23.08 26.38
CA ASP A 397 15.10 -23.66 27.68
C ASP A 397 16.29 -23.78 28.64
N ARG A 398 17.54 -23.65 28.15
CA ARG A 398 18.77 -23.91 28.93
C ARG A 398 19.57 -22.67 29.27
N ASP A 399 19.62 -21.70 28.36
CA ASP A 399 20.33 -20.43 28.53
C ASP A 399 19.59 -19.31 27.78
N PRO A 400 18.61 -18.66 28.44
CA PRO A 400 17.85 -17.55 27.86
C PRO A 400 18.72 -16.37 27.40
N SER A 401 19.89 -16.16 28.02
CA SER A 401 20.83 -15.11 27.64
C SER A 401 21.55 -15.44 26.33
N ALA A 402 21.98 -16.68 26.16
CA ALA A 402 22.53 -17.17 24.89
C ALA A 402 21.47 -17.21 23.78
N PHE A 403 20.22 -17.55 24.13
CA PHE A 403 19.09 -17.47 23.20
C PHE A 403 18.86 -16.04 22.69
N ALA A 404 18.85 -15.04 23.58
CA ALA A 404 18.72 -13.63 23.18
C ALA A 404 19.85 -13.17 22.25
N ARG A 405 21.10 -13.59 22.51
CA ARG A 405 22.24 -13.33 21.61
C ARG A 405 22.07 -14.02 20.26
N LEU A 406 21.57 -15.26 20.24
CA LEU A 406 21.30 -16.00 19.01
C LEU A 406 20.23 -15.29 18.16
N GLU A 407 19.18 -14.78 18.77
CA GLU A 407 18.13 -13.99 18.09
C GLU A 407 18.67 -12.68 17.51
N GLN A 408 19.61 -12.03 18.20
CA GLN A 408 20.29 -10.84 17.66
C GLN A 408 21.17 -11.20 16.44
N LEU A 409 21.80 -12.37 16.47
CA LEU A 409 22.59 -12.93 15.36
C LEU A 409 21.71 -13.34 14.18
N ARG A 410 20.51 -13.89 14.44
CA ARG A 410 19.49 -14.23 13.44
C ARG A 410 19.13 -13.04 12.56
N SER A 411 18.82 -11.91 13.18
CA SER A 411 18.47 -10.67 12.48
C SER A 411 19.61 -10.17 11.60
N SER A 412 20.86 -10.35 12.05
CA SER A 412 22.05 -9.96 11.29
C SER A 412 22.36 -10.92 10.12
N MET A 413 22.06 -12.21 10.26
CA MET A 413 22.26 -13.21 9.21
C MET A 413 21.22 -13.12 8.08
N LYS A 414 19.96 -12.77 8.39
CA LYS A 414 18.91 -12.61 7.37
C LYS A 414 19.30 -11.58 6.29
N LEU A 415 19.96 -10.49 6.67
CA LEU A 415 20.31 -9.38 5.77
C LEU A 415 21.38 -9.71 4.71
N ASN A 416 22.15 -10.80 4.85
CA ASN A 416 23.41 -10.98 4.10
C ASN A 416 23.41 -12.13 3.05
N THR A 417 22.30 -12.82 2.81
CA THR A 417 22.31 -14.01 1.93
C THR A 417 22.07 -13.70 0.45
N PHE A 418 21.04 -12.90 0.12
CA PHE A 418 20.70 -12.52 -1.26
C PHE A 418 20.16 -11.09 -1.32
N THR A 419 20.71 -10.25 -2.20
CA THR A 419 20.20 -8.90 -2.42
C THR A 419 19.21 -8.87 -3.58
N GLU A 420 18.33 -7.86 -3.62
CA GLU A 420 17.43 -7.67 -4.76
C GLU A 420 18.20 -7.57 -6.10
N SER A 421 19.37 -6.93 -6.10
CA SER A 421 20.24 -6.81 -7.27
C SER A 421 20.72 -8.16 -7.77
N GLN A 422 21.15 -9.06 -6.88
CA GLN A 422 21.62 -10.39 -7.28
C GLN A 422 20.50 -11.22 -7.92
N ILE A 423 19.28 -11.15 -7.37
CA ILE A 423 18.12 -11.84 -7.97
C ILE A 423 17.81 -11.25 -9.35
N LEU A 424 17.86 -9.92 -9.48
CA LEU A 424 17.65 -9.22 -10.73
C LEU A 424 18.65 -9.63 -11.82
N ASP A 425 19.95 -9.74 -11.49
CA ASP A 425 20.99 -10.14 -12.46
C ASP A 425 20.71 -11.53 -13.05
N HIS A 426 20.19 -12.46 -12.23
CA HIS A 426 19.77 -13.78 -12.71
C HIS A 426 18.52 -13.72 -13.61
N ILE A 427 17.58 -12.80 -13.34
CA ILE A 427 16.39 -12.60 -14.19
C ILE A 427 16.80 -12.01 -15.54
N LEU A 428 17.65 -10.97 -15.54
CA LEU A 428 18.13 -10.30 -16.76
C LEU A 428 18.88 -11.25 -17.69
N SER A 429 19.54 -12.27 -17.14
CA SER A 429 20.28 -13.30 -17.90
C SER A 429 19.44 -14.51 -18.31
N SER A 430 18.18 -14.62 -17.88
CA SER A 430 17.37 -15.85 -18.03
C SER A 430 15.98 -15.61 -18.62
N ALA A 431 15.88 -14.81 -19.69
CA ALA A 431 14.60 -14.45 -20.31
C ALA A 431 13.73 -15.68 -20.69
N ASP A 432 14.34 -16.74 -21.20
CA ASP A 432 13.59 -17.94 -21.61
C ASP A 432 13.01 -18.72 -20.42
N ILE A 433 13.69 -18.68 -19.27
CA ILE A 433 13.18 -19.25 -18.02
C ILE A 433 11.96 -18.46 -17.53
N VAL A 434 12.01 -17.12 -17.62
CA VAL A 434 10.87 -16.26 -17.29
C VAL A 434 9.66 -16.56 -18.18
N LYS A 435 9.87 -16.79 -19.48
CA LYS A 435 8.79 -17.17 -20.40
C LYS A 435 8.12 -18.50 -20.02
N ILE A 436 8.91 -19.50 -19.62
CA ILE A 436 8.39 -20.80 -19.15
C ILE A 436 7.51 -20.60 -17.91
N LEU A 437 8.01 -19.86 -16.93
CA LEU A 437 7.30 -19.60 -15.68
C LEU A 437 6.06 -18.72 -15.87
N TYR A 438 6.11 -17.74 -16.77
CA TYR A 438 4.94 -16.96 -17.17
C TYR A 438 3.90 -17.84 -17.87
N GLY A 439 4.32 -18.77 -18.74
CA GLY A 439 3.41 -19.71 -19.38
C GLY A 439 2.69 -20.62 -18.37
N GLU A 440 3.38 -21.08 -17.33
CA GLU A 440 2.74 -21.78 -16.20
C GLU A 440 1.75 -20.88 -15.45
N PHE A 441 2.16 -19.64 -15.13
CA PHE A 441 1.30 -18.67 -14.45
C PHE A 441 0.02 -18.37 -15.25
N GLU A 442 0.14 -18.11 -16.54
CA GLU A 442 -0.98 -17.86 -17.44
C GLU A 442 -1.91 -19.06 -17.50
N ALA A 443 -1.37 -20.27 -17.68
CA ALA A 443 -2.19 -21.48 -17.76
C ALA A 443 -2.93 -21.81 -16.46
N LEU A 444 -2.40 -21.41 -15.30
CA LEU A 444 -3.03 -21.61 -13.99
C LEU A 444 -4.09 -20.55 -13.66
N HIS A 445 -3.87 -19.30 -14.06
CA HIS A 445 -4.58 -18.15 -13.50
C HIS A 445 -5.35 -17.30 -14.52
N ALA A 446 -5.15 -17.51 -15.83
CA ALA A 446 -5.87 -16.76 -16.86
C ALA A 446 -7.37 -17.12 -16.86
N PRO A 447 -8.28 -16.12 -16.88
CA PRO A 447 -9.72 -16.38 -16.91
C PRO A 447 -10.13 -17.23 -18.11
N GLY A 448 -11.00 -18.22 -17.89
CA GLY A 448 -11.57 -19.04 -18.96
C GLY A 448 -10.68 -20.19 -19.48
N GLN A 449 -9.42 -20.30 -19.03
CA GLN A 449 -8.58 -21.47 -19.27
C GLN A 449 -8.59 -22.38 -18.04
N LYS A 450 -9.30 -23.51 -18.13
CA LYS A 450 -9.20 -24.62 -17.14
C LYS A 450 -8.34 -25.73 -17.73
N THR A 451 -7.09 -25.42 -18.03
CA THR A 451 -6.16 -26.44 -18.52
C THR A 451 -5.53 -27.12 -17.32
N THR A 452 -5.52 -28.45 -17.28
CA THR A 452 -4.76 -29.18 -16.25
C THR A 452 -3.27 -28.96 -16.50
N VAL A 453 -2.64 -28.12 -15.66
CA VAL A 453 -1.20 -27.83 -15.75
C VAL A 453 -0.43 -28.83 -14.90
N ASP A 454 0.51 -29.54 -15.51
CA ASP A 454 1.48 -30.36 -14.78
C ASP A 454 2.63 -29.48 -14.28
N THR A 455 2.46 -28.95 -13.07
CA THR A 455 3.44 -28.09 -12.40
C THR A 455 4.77 -28.82 -12.12
N ASP A 456 4.73 -30.14 -11.94
CA ASP A 456 5.95 -30.93 -11.67
C ASP A 456 6.81 -31.05 -12.94
N ALA A 457 6.18 -31.09 -14.12
CA ALA A 457 6.89 -31.01 -15.40
C ALA A 457 7.59 -29.66 -15.61
N THR A 458 6.97 -28.55 -15.19
CA THR A 458 7.63 -27.23 -15.20
C THR A 458 8.88 -27.26 -14.33
N LEU A 459 8.77 -27.72 -13.08
CA LEU A 459 9.91 -27.78 -12.15
C LEU A 459 11.02 -28.70 -12.67
N SER A 460 10.67 -29.84 -13.28
CA SER A 460 11.61 -30.73 -13.96
C SER A 460 12.34 -30.04 -15.11
N THR A 461 11.64 -29.21 -15.88
CA THR A 461 12.23 -28.40 -16.95
C THR A 461 13.19 -27.36 -16.40
N LEU A 462 12.82 -26.65 -15.32
CA LEU A 462 13.72 -25.68 -14.66
C LEU A 462 15.02 -26.34 -14.19
N ARG A 463 14.94 -27.52 -13.56
CA ARG A 463 16.11 -28.30 -13.10
C ARG A 463 17.04 -28.73 -14.24
N LYS A 464 16.51 -28.93 -15.45
CA LYS A 464 17.30 -29.30 -16.64
C LYS A 464 17.91 -28.08 -17.33
N SER A 465 17.22 -26.95 -17.31
CA SER A 465 17.60 -25.74 -18.05
C SER A 465 18.53 -24.82 -17.26
N ILE A 466 18.56 -24.92 -15.92
CA ILE A 466 19.35 -24.04 -15.05
C ILE A 466 20.51 -24.80 -14.42
N VAL A 467 21.74 -24.40 -14.76
CA VAL A 467 22.97 -25.01 -14.21
C VAL A 467 23.38 -24.38 -12.87
N ALA A 468 23.20 -23.06 -12.73
CA ALA A 468 23.60 -22.34 -11.53
C ALA A 468 22.62 -22.60 -10.38
N GLU A 469 23.12 -23.13 -9.26
CA GLU A 469 22.30 -23.50 -8.09
C GLU A 469 21.49 -22.31 -7.54
N GLN A 470 22.11 -21.14 -7.43
CA GLN A 470 21.45 -19.92 -6.97
C GLN A 470 20.29 -19.51 -7.88
N ALA A 471 20.49 -19.56 -9.20
CA ALA A 471 19.43 -19.27 -10.17
C ALA A 471 18.28 -20.31 -10.04
N LEU A 472 18.60 -21.58 -9.82
CA LEU A 472 17.58 -22.62 -9.63
C LEU A 472 16.76 -22.37 -8.35
N GLN A 473 17.39 -21.93 -7.27
CA GLN A 473 16.70 -21.55 -6.03
C GLN A 473 15.76 -20.35 -6.26
N ILE A 474 16.23 -19.31 -6.97
CA ILE A 474 15.42 -18.14 -7.36
C ILE A 474 14.18 -18.57 -8.16
N PHE A 475 14.38 -19.29 -9.26
CA PHE A 475 13.28 -19.65 -10.15
C PHE A 475 12.36 -20.74 -9.58
N SER A 476 12.84 -21.54 -8.61
CA SER A 476 11.97 -22.42 -7.83
C SER A 476 10.99 -21.63 -6.96
N LEU A 477 11.37 -20.45 -6.46
CA LEU A 477 10.43 -19.58 -5.73
C LEU A 477 9.42 -18.88 -6.65
N PHE A 478 9.78 -18.59 -7.90
CA PHE A 478 8.80 -18.16 -8.92
C PHE A 478 7.75 -19.25 -9.17
N HIS A 479 8.19 -20.51 -9.24
CA HIS A 479 7.28 -21.64 -9.36
C HIS A 479 6.37 -21.80 -8.12
N VAL A 480 6.93 -21.64 -6.91
CA VAL A 480 6.12 -21.61 -5.67
C VAL A 480 5.10 -20.47 -5.70
N PHE A 481 5.51 -19.28 -6.14
CA PHE A 481 4.60 -18.15 -6.31
C PHE A 481 3.41 -18.51 -7.21
N ASN A 482 3.67 -19.12 -8.38
CA ASN A 482 2.62 -19.57 -9.29
C ASN A 482 1.64 -20.55 -8.65
N LYS A 483 2.14 -21.55 -7.92
CA LYS A 483 1.34 -22.64 -7.35
C LYS A 483 0.40 -22.19 -6.22
N HIS A 484 0.84 -21.21 -5.43
CA HIS A 484 0.11 -20.81 -4.21
C HIS A 484 -0.89 -19.67 -4.43
N ILE A 485 -0.85 -18.99 -5.59
CA ILE A 485 -1.88 -18.02 -5.97
C ILE A 485 -3.23 -18.72 -6.13
N LYS A 486 -4.27 -18.12 -5.54
CA LYS A 486 -5.67 -18.56 -5.61
C LYS A 486 -6.56 -17.57 -6.34
N LYS A 487 -6.22 -16.27 -6.29
CA LYS A 487 -6.88 -15.20 -7.05
C LYS A 487 -5.86 -14.15 -7.45
N THR A 488 -6.03 -13.54 -8.61
CA THR A 488 -5.21 -12.41 -9.04
C THR A 488 -5.98 -11.49 -9.99
N ASN A 489 -5.76 -10.19 -9.87
CA ASN A 489 -6.32 -9.19 -10.79
C ASN A 489 -5.43 -9.00 -12.03
N PHE A 490 -4.34 -9.77 -12.18
CA PHE A 490 -3.34 -9.58 -13.24
C PHE A 490 -3.96 -9.49 -14.65
N PHE A 491 -4.98 -10.31 -14.93
CA PHE A 491 -5.65 -10.37 -16.24
C PHE A 491 -6.82 -9.38 -16.37
N ALA A 492 -7.13 -8.58 -15.35
CA ALA A 492 -8.12 -7.52 -15.47
C ALA A 492 -7.58 -6.39 -16.35
N ASN A 493 -8.43 -5.83 -17.23
CA ASN A 493 -8.01 -4.76 -18.14
C ASN A 493 -7.79 -3.42 -17.40
N ASP A 494 -8.61 -3.15 -16.39
CA ASP A 494 -8.58 -1.93 -15.59
C ASP A 494 -8.10 -2.28 -14.17
N LYS A 495 -6.82 -2.06 -13.90
CA LYS A 495 -6.22 -2.26 -12.58
C LYS A 495 -5.20 -1.16 -12.26
N ALA A 496 -5.25 -0.64 -11.04
CA ALA A 496 -4.34 0.44 -10.61
C ALA A 496 -3.05 -0.08 -9.94
N ALA A 497 -3.08 -1.32 -9.45
CA ALA A 497 -1.96 -2.07 -8.91
C ALA A 497 -2.21 -3.58 -9.13
N LEU A 498 -1.17 -4.40 -9.07
CA LEU A 498 -1.29 -5.86 -9.13
C LEU A 498 -1.55 -6.43 -7.75
N ALA A 499 -2.48 -7.38 -7.65
CA ALA A 499 -2.76 -8.11 -6.43
C ALA A 499 -2.78 -9.63 -6.69
N PHE A 500 -2.23 -10.36 -5.73
CA PHE A 500 -2.13 -11.82 -5.73
C PHE A 500 -2.56 -12.34 -4.37
N ARG A 501 -3.69 -13.06 -4.27
CA ARG A 501 -4.13 -13.75 -3.06
C ARG A 501 -3.51 -15.15 -3.05
N LEU A 502 -2.60 -15.41 -2.11
CA LEU A 502 -1.97 -16.70 -1.89
C LEU A 502 -2.55 -17.42 -0.67
N ASP A 503 -2.51 -18.75 -0.67
CA ASP A 503 -2.66 -19.55 0.56
C ASP A 503 -1.38 -19.49 1.42
N GLY A 504 -1.47 -19.87 2.71
CA GLY A 504 -0.33 -19.82 3.64
C GLY A 504 0.67 -20.98 3.51
N GLY A 505 0.39 -21.99 2.69
CA GLY A 505 1.10 -23.28 2.70
C GLY A 505 2.56 -23.22 2.19
N PHE A 506 2.97 -22.12 1.55
CA PHE A 506 4.36 -21.92 1.09
C PHE A 506 5.31 -21.41 2.18
N LEU A 507 4.77 -20.97 3.31
CA LEU A 507 5.52 -20.38 4.41
C LEU A 507 6.24 -21.46 5.22
N SER A 508 7.42 -21.12 5.73
CA SER A 508 8.16 -21.99 6.63
C SER A 508 7.47 -22.07 7.99
N LYS A 509 7.02 -23.26 8.39
CA LYS A 509 6.41 -23.50 9.73
C LYS A 509 7.37 -23.20 10.89
N THR A 510 8.67 -23.17 10.61
CA THR A 510 9.70 -22.83 11.60
C THR A 510 9.75 -21.34 11.90
N GLU A 511 9.52 -20.50 10.89
CA GLU A 511 9.54 -19.03 11.04
C GLU A 511 8.14 -18.45 11.28
N PHE A 512 7.13 -19.05 10.65
CA PHE A 512 5.74 -18.65 10.68
C PHE A 512 4.90 -19.84 11.19
N PRO A 513 4.83 -20.05 12.52
CA PRO A 513 4.22 -21.24 13.10
C PRO A 513 2.71 -21.31 12.86
N ASP A 514 2.03 -20.17 12.91
CA ASP A 514 0.61 -20.05 12.59
C ASP A 514 0.48 -19.84 11.08
N GLU A 515 -0.20 -20.75 10.39
CA GLU A 515 -0.43 -20.65 8.95
C GLU A 515 -1.53 -19.59 8.66
N PRO A 516 -1.24 -18.53 7.89
CA PRO A 516 -2.27 -17.58 7.48
C PRO A 516 -3.31 -18.23 6.56
N PHE A 517 -4.58 -17.86 6.75
CA PHE A 517 -5.65 -18.23 5.83
C PHE A 517 -5.43 -17.65 4.42
N ALA A 518 -4.94 -16.41 4.35
CA ALA A 518 -4.50 -15.83 3.09
C ALA A 518 -3.40 -14.79 3.29
N VAL A 519 -2.54 -14.69 2.28
CA VAL A 519 -1.58 -13.60 2.10
C VAL A 519 -1.92 -12.89 0.79
N ILE A 520 -2.35 -11.64 0.84
CA ILE A 520 -2.59 -10.83 -0.35
C ILE A 520 -1.36 -9.97 -0.58
N TYR A 521 -0.61 -10.28 -1.62
CA TYR A 521 0.56 -9.54 -2.04
C TYR A 521 0.16 -8.50 -3.09
N VAL A 522 0.46 -7.23 -2.83
CA VAL A 522 0.04 -6.11 -3.67
C VAL A 522 1.26 -5.28 -4.10
N ILE A 523 1.34 -4.96 -5.39
CA ILE A 523 2.43 -4.18 -5.98
C ILE A 523 1.86 -3.09 -6.85
N GLY A 524 2.29 -1.84 -6.59
CA GLY A 524 2.12 -0.72 -7.49
C GLY A 524 3.46 -0.13 -7.91
N SER A 525 3.41 0.83 -8.82
CA SER A 525 4.60 1.63 -9.20
C SER A 525 5.29 2.31 -8.02
N GLU A 526 4.51 2.73 -7.02
CA GLU A 526 4.99 3.51 -5.88
C GLU A 526 5.36 2.66 -4.67
N PHE A 527 4.91 1.40 -4.60
CA PHE A 527 4.95 0.62 -3.38
C PHE A 527 4.90 -0.89 -3.61
N ARG A 528 5.26 -1.62 -2.57
CA ARG A 528 4.90 -3.04 -2.37
C ARG A 528 4.30 -3.23 -1.00
N GLY A 529 3.37 -4.15 -0.86
CA GLY A 529 2.70 -4.38 0.41
C GLY A 529 2.11 -5.78 0.53
N PHE A 530 1.79 -6.13 1.77
CA PHE A 530 1.14 -7.40 2.11
C PHE A 530 -0.09 -7.13 2.96
N HIS A 531 -1.16 -7.88 2.71
CA HIS A 531 -2.27 -8.09 3.63
C HIS A 531 -2.23 -9.54 4.14
N VAL A 532 -1.95 -9.74 5.42
CA VAL A 532 -1.96 -11.09 6.03
C VAL A 532 -3.20 -11.24 6.88
N ARG A 533 -3.89 -12.39 6.80
CA ARG A 533 -5.05 -12.70 7.64
C ARG A 533 -5.12 -14.17 8.05
N PHE A 534 -5.68 -14.42 9.22
CA PHE A 534 -5.74 -15.76 9.82
C PHE A 534 -7.10 -16.47 9.70
N LEU A 535 -8.18 -15.78 9.33
CA LEU A 535 -9.49 -16.37 9.06
C LEU A 535 -10.13 -15.77 7.81
N GLY A 536 -11.17 -16.43 7.27
CA GLY A 536 -11.89 -15.97 6.09
C GLY A 536 -12.65 -14.64 6.29
N VAL A 537 -13.17 -14.43 7.51
CA VAL A 537 -13.67 -13.13 7.99
C VAL A 537 -12.59 -12.57 8.91
N ALA A 538 -11.97 -11.46 8.51
CA ALA A 538 -10.85 -10.91 9.27
C ALA A 538 -10.83 -9.38 9.30
N ARG A 539 -10.21 -8.85 10.35
CA ARG A 539 -10.14 -7.41 10.59
C ARG A 539 -8.77 -6.98 11.07
N GLY A 540 -8.32 -5.84 10.55
CA GLY A 540 -7.14 -5.17 11.09
C GLY A 540 -6.62 -3.97 10.30
N GLY A 541 -5.69 -3.27 10.93
CA GLY A 541 -5.19 -1.97 10.47
C GLY A 541 -4.31 -2.04 9.22
N ILE A 542 -4.28 -0.95 8.43
CA ILE A 542 -3.34 -0.75 7.32
C ILE A 542 -2.29 0.28 7.73
N ARG A 543 -1.02 -0.12 7.71
CA ARG A 543 0.14 0.72 8.02
C ARG A 543 0.86 1.18 6.75
N MET A 544 1.25 2.45 6.72
CA MET A 544 2.06 3.03 5.66
C MET A 544 3.49 3.27 6.14
N ILE A 545 4.46 2.52 5.61
CA ILE A 545 5.88 2.65 5.95
C ILE A 545 6.55 3.64 5.00
N ARG A 546 7.11 4.70 5.60
CA ARG A 546 8.01 5.65 4.94
C ARG A 546 9.44 5.44 5.43
N SER A 547 10.40 5.68 4.55
CA SER A 547 11.83 5.52 4.82
C SER A 547 12.51 6.86 4.61
N SER A 548 13.25 7.33 5.63
CA SER A 548 13.94 8.62 5.56
C SER A 548 15.07 8.61 4.53
N HIS A 549 15.82 7.50 4.45
CA HIS A 549 16.99 7.33 3.58
C HIS A 549 17.13 5.86 3.11
N ALA A 550 17.99 5.60 2.12
CA ALA A 550 18.21 4.30 1.48
C ALA A 550 18.43 3.13 2.47
N GLN A 551 19.28 3.31 3.49
CA GLN A 551 19.54 2.24 4.46
C GLN A 551 18.30 1.85 5.27
N VAL A 552 17.46 2.84 5.63
CA VAL A 552 16.18 2.60 6.32
C VAL A 552 15.22 1.87 5.38
N TYR A 553 15.18 2.24 4.10
CA TYR A 553 14.38 1.54 3.09
C TYR A 553 14.77 0.07 2.95
N LEU A 554 16.07 -0.24 2.85
CA LEU A 554 16.55 -1.62 2.74
C LEU A 554 16.16 -2.46 3.98
N ASN A 555 16.31 -1.89 5.18
CA ASN A 555 15.90 -2.56 6.41
C ASN A 555 14.39 -2.85 6.40
N ASN A 556 13.57 -1.83 6.11
CA ASN A 556 12.11 -1.97 6.05
C ASN A 556 11.67 -2.96 4.97
N ALA A 557 12.33 -2.97 3.80
CA ALA A 557 12.05 -3.92 2.73
C ALA A 557 12.34 -5.36 3.17
N SER A 558 13.46 -5.59 3.86
CA SER A 558 13.84 -6.92 4.33
C SER A 558 12.90 -7.50 5.39
N SER A 559 12.30 -6.65 6.24
CA SER A 559 11.41 -7.07 7.33
C SER A 559 9.92 -6.88 7.04
N LEU A 560 9.55 -6.45 5.83
CA LEU A 560 8.19 -6.04 5.48
C LEU A 560 7.14 -7.13 5.76
N PHE A 561 7.41 -8.36 5.34
CA PHE A 561 6.49 -9.48 5.55
C PHE A 561 6.48 -9.92 7.02
N ASP A 562 7.64 -10.04 7.66
CA ASP A 562 7.75 -10.42 9.09
C ASP A 562 6.96 -9.44 9.97
N GLU A 563 7.03 -8.13 9.71
CA GLU A 563 6.25 -7.12 10.43
C GLU A 563 4.74 -7.31 10.21
N CYS A 564 4.32 -7.47 8.95
CA CYS A 564 2.92 -7.67 8.61
C CYS A 564 2.33 -8.92 9.28
N TYR A 565 3.05 -10.05 9.20
CA TYR A 565 2.69 -11.30 9.85
C TYR A 565 2.62 -11.16 11.37
N GLY A 566 3.64 -10.59 12.00
CA GLY A 566 3.71 -10.43 13.45
C GLY A 566 2.57 -9.57 14.00
N LEU A 567 2.22 -8.48 13.31
CA LEU A 567 1.10 -7.61 13.67
C LEU A 567 -0.26 -8.29 13.42
N ALA A 568 -0.40 -9.08 12.35
CA ALA A 568 -1.62 -9.84 12.08
C ALA A 568 -1.84 -10.96 13.11
N SER A 569 -0.80 -11.72 13.46
CA SER A 569 -0.86 -12.79 14.47
C SER A 569 -1.17 -12.23 15.86
N THR A 570 -0.60 -11.07 16.20
CA THR A 570 -0.93 -10.37 17.45
C THR A 570 -2.40 -9.96 17.49
N GLN A 571 -2.94 -9.41 16.39
CA GLN A 571 -4.38 -9.11 16.31
C GLN A 571 -5.25 -10.35 16.37
N HIS A 572 -4.81 -11.47 15.80
CA HIS A 572 -5.58 -12.71 15.83
C HIS A 572 -5.82 -13.18 17.27
N ARG A 573 -4.78 -13.12 18.11
CA ARG A 573 -4.89 -13.43 19.55
C ARG A 573 -5.74 -12.43 20.33
N LYS A 574 -5.82 -11.17 19.89
CA LYS A 574 -6.69 -10.16 20.51
C LYS A 574 -8.17 -10.36 20.17
N ASN A 575 -8.47 -10.85 18.98
CA ASN A 575 -9.85 -10.93 18.46
C ASN A 575 -10.65 -12.15 18.96
N LYS A 576 -10.16 -12.88 19.99
CA LYS A 576 -10.79 -14.10 20.54
C LYS A 576 -12.27 -13.98 20.92
N ASP A 577 -12.77 -12.78 21.22
CA ASP A 577 -14.16 -12.53 21.66
C ASP A 577 -15.11 -12.06 20.54
N ILE A 578 -14.60 -11.86 19.33
CA ILE A 578 -15.32 -11.24 18.22
C ILE A 578 -15.31 -12.19 16.99
N PRO A 579 -16.24 -12.03 16.03
CA PRO A 579 -16.32 -12.91 14.86
C PRO A 579 -15.10 -12.84 13.93
N GLU A 580 -14.35 -11.74 13.94
CA GLU A 580 -13.29 -11.50 12.96
C GLU A 580 -11.94 -12.07 13.40
N GLY A 581 -11.28 -12.85 12.56
CA GLY A 581 -9.87 -13.19 12.74
C GLY A 581 -8.94 -11.97 12.63
N GLY A 582 -7.69 -12.15 13.04
CA GLY A 582 -6.70 -11.08 12.91
C GLY A 582 -6.23 -10.90 11.49
N SER A 583 -6.13 -9.65 11.03
CA SER A 583 -5.41 -9.30 9.80
C SER A 583 -4.53 -8.07 9.97
N LYS A 584 -3.66 -7.81 9.00
CA LYS A 584 -2.88 -6.57 8.91
C LYS A 584 -2.55 -6.27 7.46
N GLY A 585 -2.62 -5.00 7.07
CA GLY A 585 -1.99 -4.49 5.86
C GLY A 585 -0.73 -3.70 6.20
N VAL A 586 0.37 -3.93 5.49
CA VAL A 586 1.57 -3.11 5.59
C VAL A 586 2.03 -2.75 4.18
N VAL A 587 2.16 -1.46 3.92
CA VAL A 587 2.50 -0.88 2.61
C VAL A 587 3.82 -0.13 2.73
N LEU A 588 4.85 -0.58 2.01
CA LEU A 588 6.16 0.07 1.94
C LEU A 588 6.25 0.92 0.67
N LEU A 589 6.41 2.23 0.85
CA LEU A 589 6.73 3.12 -0.26
C LEU A 589 8.13 2.86 -0.78
N ASN A 590 8.27 2.82 -2.11
CA ASN A 590 9.56 2.76 -2.76
C ASN A 590 10.41 4.00 -2.44
N GLU A 591 11.73 3.85 -2.45
CA GLU A 591 12.69 4.88 -2.02
C GLU A 591 12.43 6.26 -2.67
N VAL A 592 12.06 6.28 -3.94
CA VAL A 592 11.87 7.52 -4.71
C VAL A 592 10.43 8.07 -4.66
N HIS A 593 9.54 7.42 -3.91
CA HIS A 593 8.10 7.70 -3.87
C HIS A 593 7.59 7.99 -2.44
N GLN A 594 8.46 8.50 -1.57
CA GLN A 594 8.11 8.81 -0.17
C GLN A 594 7.03 9.91 -0.03
N ASP A 595 6.77 10.69 -1.08
CA ASP A 595 5.70 11.67 -1.19
C ASP A 595 4.35 11.09 -1.69
N LYS A 596 4.30 9.80 -2.08
CA LYS A 596 3.13 9.17 -2.73
C LYS A 596 2.27 8.30 -1.82
N ALA A 597 2.35 8.48 -0.50
CA ALA A 597 1.61 7.67 0.49
C ALA A 597 0.11 7.51 0.17
N ASP A 598 -0.58 8.62 -0.08
CA ASP A 598 -2.02 8.61 -0.33
C ASP A 598 -2.36 7.92 -1.66
N VAL A 599 -1.54 8.12 -2.71
CA VAL A 599 -1.70 7.44 -4.00
C VAL A 599 -1.50 5.94 -3.83
N ALA A 600 -0.45 5.52 -3.11
CA ALA A 600 -0.16 4.14 -2.80
C ALA A 600 -1.30 3.48 -2.02
N PHE A 601 -1.81 4.13 -0.98
CA PHE A 601 -2.95 3.64 -0.20
C PHE A 601 -4.19 3.45 -1.08
N ARG A 602 -4.52 4.43 -1.93
CA ARG A 602 -5.68 4.34 -2.83
C ARG A 602 -5.56 3.17 -3.80
N LYS A 603 -4.40 3.03 -4.45
CA LYS A 603 -4.10 1.90 -5.35
C LYS A 603 -4.11 0.55 -4.62
N TYR A 604 -3.62 0.50 -3.38
CA TYR A 604 -3.64 -0.70 -2.55
C TYR A 604 -5.08 -1.14 -2.24
N ILE A 605 -5.95 -0.22 -1.82
CA ILE A 605 -7.37 -0.51 -1.58
C ILE A 605 -8.09 -0.92 -2.86
N ASP A 606 -7.83 -0.23 -3.98
CA ASP A 606 -8.42 -0.55 -5.28
C ASP A 606 -8.07 -1.99 -5.72
N ALA A 607 -6.82 -2.39 -5.56
CA ALA A 607 -6.36 -3.74 -5.89
C ALA A 607 -6.87 -4.82 -4.90
N LEU A 608 -7.05 -4.49 -3.61
CA LEU A 608 -7.75 -5.39 -2.68
C LEU A 608 -9.22 -5.59 -3.09
N LEU A 609 -9.90 -4.51 -3.50
CA LEU A 609 -11.27 -4.59 -4.02
C LEU A 609 -11.35 -5.44 -5.28
N ASP A 610 -10.37 -5.38 -6.19
CA ASP A 610 -10.33 -6.27 -7.35
C ASP A 610 -10.38 -7.74 -6.94
N ILE A 611 -9.63 -8.14 -5.90
CA ILE A 611 -9.66 -9.52 -5.37
C ILE A 611 -11.01 -9.83 -4.71
N MET A 612 -11.54 -8.92 -3.90
CA MET A 612 -12.77 -9.12 -3.13
C MET A 612 -14.03 -9.14 -4.01
N LEU A 613 -14.02 -8.44 -5.16
CA LEU A 613 -15.13 -8.38 -6.10
C LEU A 613 -15.15 -9.55 -7.10
N MET A 614 -14.11 -10.38 -7.13
CA MET A 614 -14.09 -11.60 -7.94
C MET A 614 -15.16 -12.58 -7.46
N LYS A 615 -16.03 -12.99 -8.38
CA LYS A 615 -17.13 -13.93 -8.12
C LYS A 615 -16.69 -15.39 -8.01
N GLU A 616 -15.51 -15.73 -8.55
CA GLU A 616 -14.99 -17.10 -8.53
C GLU A 616 -14.18 -17.37 -7.26
N GLY A 617 -14.36 -18.56 -6.68
CA GLY A 617 -13.68 -18.99 -5.45
C GLY A 617 -14.40 -18.56 -4.16
N GLU A 618 -13.71 -18.70 -3.04
CA GLU A 618 -14.23 -18.34 -1.71
C GLU A 618 -14.41 -16.81 -1.59
N GLU A 619 -15.50 -16.35 -0.99
CA GLU A 619 -15.71 -14.93 -0.72
C GLU A 619 -14.67 -14.41 0.30
N ASP A 620 -14.01 -13.29 -0.03
CA ASP A 620 -13.02 -12.67 0.84
C ASP A 620 -13.66 -11.49 1.59
N ILE A 621 -13.96 -11.67 2.88
CA ILE A 621 -14.56 -10.62 3.73
C ILE A 621 -13.46 -9.99 4.61
N LEU A 622 -13.15 -8.72 4.32
CA LEU A 622 -12.13 -7.96 5.03
C LEU A 622 -12.71 -6.67 5.60
N PHE A 623 -12.34 -6.39 6.85
CA PHE A 623 -12.63 -5.11 7.50
C PHE A 623 -11.32 -4.43 7.89
N LEU A 624 -11.10 -3.25 7.34
CA LEU A 624 -9.82 -2.55 7.37
C LEU A 624 -9.88 -1.45 8.43
N GLY A 625 -8.86 -1.37 9.27
CA GLY A 625 -8.72 -0.29 10.25
C GLY A 625 -7.64 0.71 9.86
N PRO A 626 -7.61 1.90 10.50
CA PRO A 626 -6.47 2.78 10.41
C PRO A 626 -5.29 2.23 11.22
N ASP A 627 -4.07 2.59 10.79
CA ASP A 627 -2.82 2.48 11.56
C ASP A 627 -1.94 3.70 11.21
N GLU A 628 -0.65 3.66 11.52
CA GLU A 628 0.31 4.70 11.24
C GLU A 628 0.23 5.14 9.76
N GLY A 629 -0.12 6.41 9.55
CA GLY A 629 -0.13 7.07 8.24
C GLY A 629 -1.39 6.89 7.38
N THR A 630 -2.49 6.29 7.88
CA THR A 630 -3.67 5.96 7.04
C THR A 630 -5.03 6.46 7.55
N ALA A 631 -5.11 7.04 8.75
CA ALA A 631 -6.39 7.38 9.39
C ALA A 631 -7.29 8.30 8.54
N HIS A 632 -6.73 9.32 7.88
CA HIS A 632 -7.48 10.29 7.08
C HIS A 632 -8.08 9.71 5.78
N LEU A 633 -7.75 8.46 5.43
CA LEU A 633 -8.17 7.82 4.18
C LEU A 633 -9.29 6.78 4.37
N MET A 634 -9.72 6.51 5.61
CA MET A 634 -10.76 5.49 5.88
C MET A 634 -12.13 5.86 5.28
N ASP A 635 -12.48 7.14 5.31
CA ASP A 635 -13.72 7.67 4.71
C ASP A 635 -13.71 7.53 3.18
N TRP A 636 -12.56 7.83 2.57
CA TRP A 636 -12.35 7.66 1.13
C TRP A 636 -12.48 6.19 0.74
N ALA A 637 -11.84 5.27 1.46
CA ALA A 637 -11.87 3.85 1.13
C ALA A 637 -13.28 3.24 1.20
N SER A 638 -14.10 3.63 2.18
CA SER A 638 -15.51 3.21 2.25
C SER A 638 -16.33 3.77 1.08
N SER A 639 -16.16 5.06 0.76
CA SER A 639 -16.85 5.71 -0.36
C SER A 639 -16.44 5.10 -1.71
N HIS A 640 -15.15 4.80 -1.87
CA HIS A 640 -14.59 4.15 -3.06
C HIS A 640 -15.15 2.73 -3.22
N ALA A 641 -15.23 1.96 -2.13
CA ALA A 641 -15.85 0.63 -2.15
C ALA A 641 -17.33 0.70 -2.58
N LYS A 642 -18.07 1.73 -2.16
CA LYS A 642 -19.45 1.97 -2.63
C LYS A 642 -19.49 2.21 -4.13
N GLN A 643 -18.63 3.08 -4.65
CA GLN A 643 -18.53 3.39 -6.08
C GLN A 643 -18.16 2.16 -6.91
N ARG A 644 -17.27 1.31 -6.40
CA ARG A 644 -16.86 0.04 -7.01
C ARG A 644 -17.94 -1.07 -6.90
N GLY A 645 -19.05 -0.81 -6.22
CA GLY A 645 -20.18 -1.75 -6.11
C GLY A 645 -20.01 -2.86 -5.07
N TYR A 646 -19.15 -2.67 -4.06
CA TYR A 646 -18.98 -3.65 -2.99
C TYR A 646 -20.16 -3.62 -2.00
N SER A 647 -20.82 -4.76 -1.80
CA SER A 647 -22.05 -4.85 -0.98
C SER A 647 -21.85 -4.41 0.47
N TYR A 648 -20.68 -4.66 1.06
CA TYR A 648 -20.39 -4.34 2.46
C TYR A 648 -19.59 -3.03 2.62
N TRP A 649 -19.77 -2.08 1.70
CA TRP A 649 -18.99 -0.83 1.66
C TRP A 649 -19.03 0.00 2.96
N LYS A 650 -20.13 -0.06 3.73
CA LYS A 650 -20.25 0.62 5.04
C LYS A 650 -19.30 0.06 6.09
N ALA A 651 -19.05 -1.24 6.02
CA ALA A 651 -18.28 -2.01 6.99
C ALA A 651 -16.82 -2.22 6.58
N ILE A 652 -16.49 -2.05 5.28
CA ILE A 652 -15.14 -2.35 4.75
C ILE A 652 -14.02 -1.61 5.47
N THR A 653 -14.28 -0.41 6.00
CA THR A 653 -13.37 0.31 6.88
C THR A 653 -14.01 0.59 8.23
N THR A 654 -13.19 0.66 9.26
CA THR A 654 -13.52 1.11 10.62
C THR A 654 -12.70 2.33 11.00
N GLY A 655 -13.02 3.02 12.09
CA GLY A 655 -12.33 4.26 12.47
C GLY A 655 -12.61 5.41 11.51
N LYS A 656 -13.77 5.34 10.83
CA LYS A 656 -14.30 6.39 9.97
C LYS A 656 -14.69 7.61 10.81
N SER A 657 -14.89 8.75 10.16
CA SER A 657 -15.50 9.90 10.83
C SER A 657 -16.91 9.55 11.34
N ALA A 658 -17.35 10.24 12.39
CA ALA A 658 -18.70 10.06 12.92
C ALA A 658 -19.79 10.43 11.89
N SER A 659 -19.50 11.35 10.96
CA SER A 659 -20.40 11.67 9.84
C SER A 659 -20.51 10.54 8.81
N ARG A 660 -19.56 9.61 8.80
CA ARG A 660 -19.63 8.36 8.01
C ARG A 660 -20.03 7.15 8.86
N GLY A 661 -20.52 7.37 10.07
CA GLY A 661 -21.02 6.33 10.97
C GLY A 661 -19.96 5.57 11.74
N GLY A 662 -18.73 6.10 11.78
CA GLY A 662 -17.68 5.55 12.64
C GLY A 662 -17.89 5.87 14.12
N ILE A 663 -17.25 5.10 15.00
CA ILE A 663 -17.27 5.32 16.45
C ILE A 663 -15.87 5.79 16.90
N PRO A 664 -15.66 7.09 17.16
CA PRO A 664 -14.35 7.61 17.55
C PRO A 664 -13.87 7.03 18.89
N HIS A 665 -12.82 6.22 18.85
CA HIS A 665 -12.29 5.55 20.05
C HIS A 665 -11.74 6.55 21.08
N ASP A 666 -11.17 7.64 20.59
CA ASP A 666 -10.56 8.70 21.36
C ASP A 666 -11.57 9.56 22.13
N VAL A 667 -12.74 9.82 21.53
CA VAL A 667 -13.83 10.56 22.18
C VAL A 667 -14.47 9.73 23.28
N TYR A 668 -14.63 8.42 23.06
CA TYR A 668 -15.37 7.52 23.95
C TYR A 668 -14.49 6.67 24.87
N GLY A 669 -13.16 6.79 24.76
CA GLY A 669 -12.20 6.05 25.58
C GLY A 669 -12.31 4.54 25.42
N MET A 670 -12.63 4.04 24.22
CA MET A 670 -12.99 2.63 24.02
C MET A 670 -11.91 1.66 24.49
N THR A 671 -10.64 1.94 24.19
CA THR A 671 -9.51 1.14 24.66
C THR A 671 -9.28 1.29 26.17
N THR A 672 -9.49 2.50 26.71
CA THR A 672 -9.33 2.78 28.13
C THR A 672 -10.34 2.03 28.98
N HIS A 673 -11.60 1.90 28.53
CA HIS A 673 -12.64 1.13 29.21
C HIS A 673 -12.16 -0.27 29.60
N SER A 674 -11.54 -1.02 28.68
CA SER A 674 -11.00 -2.34 29.00
C SER A 674 -9.83 -2.27 29.98
N VAL A 675 -8.88 -1.35 29.80
CA VAL A 675 -7.72 -1.18 30.71
C VAL A 675 -8.19 -0.89 32.13
N ARG A 676 -9.19 -0.01 32.26
CA ARG A 676 -9.78 0.38 33.54
C ARG A 676 -10.48 -0.77 34.23
N GLU A 677 -11.19 -1.63 33.52
CA GLU A 677 -11.79 -2.81 34.15
C GLU A 677 -10.76 -3.78 34.75
N TYR A 678 -9.55 -3.88 34.18
CA TYR A 678 -8.46 -4.64 34.80
C TYR A 678 -7.92 -3.94 36.06
N VAL A 679 -7.73 -2.62 36.02
CA VAL A 679 -7.29 -1.84 37.19
C VAL A 679 -8.33 -1.93 38.32
N LEU A 680 -9.60 -1.72 38.00
CA LEU A 680 -10.72 -1.82 38.92
C LEU A 680 -10.89 -3.26 39.43
N GLY A 681 -10.65 -4.26 38.59
CA GLY A 681 -10.61 -5.67 38.99
C GLY A 681 -9.60 -5.94 40.10
N ILE A 682 -8.36 -5.47 39.94
CA ILE A 682 -7.32 -5.57 40.97
C ILE A 682 -7.75 -4.85 42.26
N GLN A 683 -8.26 -3.62 42.14
CA GLN A 683 -8.73 -2.85 43.29
C GLN A 683 -9.85 -3.57 44.05
N ARG A 684 -10.80 -4.18 43.33
CA ARG A 684 -11.89 -4.98 43.90
C ARG A 684 -11.38 -6.24 44.60
N LYS A 685 -10.51 -7.02 43.94
CA LYS A 685 -10.00 -8.30 44.47
C LYS A 685 -9.11 -8.14 45.69
N LEU A 686 -8.32 -7.08 45.73
CA LEU A 686 -7.37 -6.80 46.80
C LEU A 686 -7.89 -5.79 47.82
N GLU A 687 -9.14 -5.34 47.67
CA GLU A 687 -9.80 -4.35 48.54
C GLU A 687 -8.93 -3.09 48.79
N LEU A 688 -8.29 -2.58 47.73
CA LEU A 688 -7.36 -1.45 47.82
C LEU A 688 -8.09 -0.18 48.27
N LYS A 689 -7.48 0.57 49.19
CA LYS A 689 -8.03 1.81 49.76
C LYS A 689 -7.17 3.00 49.35
N ALA A 690 -7.82 4.13 49.05
CA ALA A 690 -7.14 5.38 48.73
C ALA A 690 -6.31 5.92 49.92
N PRO A 691 -5.21 6.68 49.65
CA PRO A 691 -4.73 7.07 48.32
C PRO A 691 -4.03 5.93 47.59
N ILE A 692 -4.42 5.69 46.33
CA ILE A 692 -3.77 4.74 45.42
C ILE A 692 -2.91 5.57 44.46
N THR A 693 -1.63 5.27 44.38
CA THR A 693 -0.69 6.01 43.52
C THR A 693 -0.53 5.35 42.15
N LYS A 694 -0.39 6.17 41.10
CA LYS A 694 -0.25 5.72 39.71
C LYS A 694 0.87 6.45 38.98
N VAL A 695 1.67 5.69 38.24
CA VAL A 695 2.55 6.19 37.18
C VAL A 695 1.97 5.80 35.83
N GLN A 696 2.02 6.72 34.88
CA GLN A 696 1.56 6.52 33.52
C GLN A 696 2.63 6.91 32.51
N THR A 697 2.77 6.11 31.46
CA THR A 697 3.44 6.54 30.22
C THR A 697 2.40 6.83 29.16
N GLY A 698 2.65 7.77 28.25
CA GLY A 698 1.64 8.34 27.36
C GLY A 698 0.91 9.52 28.01
N GLY A 699 0.89 10.65 27.31
CA GLY A 699 0.47 11.93 27.84
C GLY A 699 -1.02 12.23 27.73
N PRO A 700 -1.45 13.42 28.19
CA PRO A 700 -2.81 13.91 28.04
C PRO A 700 -3.20 14.22 26.57
N ASP A 701 -2.22 14.26 25.67
CA ASP A 701 -2.39 14.43 24.23
C ASP A 701 -2.84 13.13 23.52
N GLY A 702 -2.35 11.96 23.98
CA GLY A 702 -2.67 10.67 23.37
C GLY A 702 -4.08 10.16 23.69
N ASP A 703 -4.69 9.37 22.79
CA ASP A 703 -6.01 8.72 22.99
C ASP A 703 -6.11 8.08 24.38
N LEU A 704 -5.36 7.00 24.56
CA LEU A 704 -5.38 6.16 25.75
C LEU A 704 -4.94 6.92 27.01
N GLY A 705 -3.89 7.74 26.90
CA GLY A 705 -3.33 8.48 28.03
C GLY A 705 -4.28 9.56 28.57
N SER A 706 -4.93 10.31 27.68
CA SER A 706 -5.93 11.31 28.08
C SER A 706 -7.13 10.67 28.79
N ASN A 707 -7.60 9.53 28.27
CA ASN A 707 -8.81 8.89 28.75
C ASN A 707 -8.52 8.17 30.07
N GLU A 708 -7.31 7.62 30.23
CA GLU A 708 -6.86 7.06 31.50
C GLU A 708 -6.82 8.13 32.61
N ILE A 709 -6.40 9.36 32.32
CA ILE A 709 -6.48 10.49 33.28
C ILE A 709 -7.93 10.79 33.67
N LYS A 710 -8.83 10.87 32.69
CA LYS A 710 -10.27 11.16 32.90
C LYS A 710 -10.96 10.07 33.71
N MET A 711 -10.63 8.80 33.46
CA MET A 711 -11.30 7.62 34.01
C MET A 711 -10.67 7.05 35.29
N SER A 712 -9.64 7.72 35.84
CA SER A 712 -8.96 7.30 37.09
C SER A 712 -9.16 8.29 38.25
N PRO A 713 -10.40 8.56 38.72
CA PRO A 713 -10.65 9.56 39.78
C PRO A 713 -10.20 9.10 41.17
N GLN A 714 -9.94 7.80 41.39
CA GLN A 714 -9.55 7.24 42.69
C GLN A 714 -8.03 7.20 42.86
N GLU A 715 -7.29 7.31 41.77
CA GLU A 715 -5.84 7.25 41.72
C GLU A 715 -5.19 8.62 41.67
N GLN A 716 -4.18 8.80 42.50
CA GLN A 716 -3.30 9.95 42.51
C GLN A 716 -2.16 9.71 41.52
N THR A 717 -2.17 10.44 40.40
CA THR A 717 -1.11 10.33 39.39
C THR A 717 0.13 11.07 39.86
N VAL A 718 1.23 10.35 40.08
CA VAL A 718 2.49 10.92 40.58
C VAL A 718 3.50 11.18 39.47
N ALA A 719 3.37 10.52 38.32
CA ALA A 719 4.21 10.77 37.15
C ALA A 719 3.48 10.53 35.84
N ILE A 720 3.76 11.37 34.85
CA ILE A 720 3.40 11.17 33.44
C ILE A 720 4.66 11.35 32.59
N VAL A 721 4.93 10.36 31.73
CA VAL A 721 6.01 10.42 30.75
C VAL A 721 5.42 10.38 29.35
N ASP A 722 5.60 11.43 28.55
CA ASP A 722 5.02 11.53 27.21
C ASP A 722 6.02 11.92 26.12
N GLY A 723 5.51 12.28 24.94
CA GLY A 723 6.32 12.73 23.80
C GLY A 723 7.20 13.94 24.10
N SER A 724 6.70 14.84 24.95
CA SER A 724 7.27 16.14 25.28
C SER A 724 8.22 16.14 26.48
N GLY A 725 8.12 15.16 27.39
CA GLY A 725 9.02 15.08 28.54
C GLY A 725 8.57 14.19 29.69
N VAL A 726 8.95 14.59 30.90
CA VAL A 726 8.59 13.98 32.18
C VAL A 726 7.95 15.03 33.09
N LEU A 727 6.79 14.71 33.66
CA LEU A 727 6.14 15.47 34.73
C LEU A 727 6.04 14.56 35.95
N TYR A 728 6.55 15.01 37.09
CA TYR A 728 6.61 14.22 38.32
C TYR A 728 6.29 15.07 39.55
N ASP A 729 5.46 14.54 40.44
CA ASP A 729 5.25 15.08 41.77
C ASP A 729 4.94 13.93 42.76
N PRO A 730 5.80 13.67 43.76
CA PRO A 730 5.56 12.61 44.73
C PRO A 730 4.33 12.87 45.61
N LYS A 731 3.88 14.13 45.72
CA LYS A 731 2.63 14.52 46.38
C LYS A 731 1.43 14.50 45.44
N GLY A 732 1.58 13.96 44.24
CA GLY A 732 0.54 13.85 43.22
C GLY A 732 0.42 15.12 42.38
N ILE A 733 0.34 14.92 41.08
CA ILE A 733 0.18 16.00 40.10
C ILE A 733 -1.23 16.58 40.22
N ASN A 734 -1.36 17.91 40.07
CA ASN A 734 -2.63 18.60 40.14
C ASN A 734 -3.65 18.03 39.13
N ARG A 735 -4.71 17.38 39.64
CA ARG A 735 -5.71 16.69 38.81
C ARG A 735 -6.53 17.64 37.93
N GLN A 736 -6.86 18.84 38.40
CA GLN A 736 -7.67 19.79 37.62
C GLN A 736 -6.90 20.24 36.37
N ASP A 737 -5.60 20.49 36.51
CA ASP A 737 -4.74 20.87 35.39
C ASP A 737 -4.55 19.70 34.42
N LEU A 738 -4.33 18.48 34.93
CA LEU A 738 -4.27 17.28 34.09
C LEU A 738 -5.56 17.02 33.31
N MET A 739 -6.73 17.24 33.93
CA MET A 739 -8.02 17.13 33.25
C MET A 739 -8.13 18.16 32.11
N ALA A 740 -7.74 19.41 32.35
CA ALA A 740 -7.76 20.45 31.32
C ALA A 740 -6.82 20.13 30.14
N LEU A 741 -5.63 19.59 30.41
CA LEU A 741 -4.73 19.11 29.37
C LEU A 741 -5.33 17.93 28.59
N ALA A 742 -5.95 16.96 29.29
CA ALA A 742 -6.56 15.78 28.68
C ALA A 742 -7.81 16.11 27.84
N GLU A 743 -8.56 17.14 28.21
CA GLU A 743 -9.70 17.66 27.43
C GLU A 743 -9.24 18.44 26.19
N SER A 744 -8.18 19.25 26.33
CA SER A 744 -7.61 20.03 25.22
C SER A 744 -6.63 19.24 24.33
N ARG A 745 -6.34 17.97 24.66
CA ARG A 745 -5.35 17.13 23.98
C ARG A 745 -3.95 17.76 23.95
N SER A 746 -3.58 18.45 25.04
CA SER A 746 -2.28 19.10 25.18
C SER A 746 -1.28 18.17 25.89
N PRO A 747 -0.02 18.09 25.45
CA PRO A 747 1.01 17.31 26.13
C PRO A 747 1.39 17.95 27.47
N ILE A 748 2.16 17.24 28.30
CA ILE A 748 2.56 17.74 29.63
C ILE A 748 3.44 18.99 29.58
N SER A 749 4.02 19.36 28.43
CA SER A 749 4.69 20.65 28.24
C SER A 749 3.75 21.85 28.41
N GLY A 750 2.43 21.64 28.33
CA GLY A 750 1.42 22.66 28.65
C GLY A 750 1.05 22.76 30.13
N PHE A 751 1.59 21.90 30.99
CA PHE A 751 1.27 21.88 32.43
C PHE A 751 1.78 23.14 33.14
N ASP A 752 0.98 23.71 34.02
CA ASP A 752 1.37 24.86 34.84
C ASP A 752 2.29 24.41 35.98
N ALA A 753 3.61 24.55 35.77
CA ALA A 753 4.63 24.15 36.73
C ALA A 753 4.50 24.83 38.10
N SER A 754 3.78 25.96 38.22
CA SER A 754 3.53 26.60 39.53
C SER A 754 2.62 25.77 40.44
N LYS A 755 1.91 24.77 39.88
CA LYS A 755 1.04 23.84 40.60
C LYS A 755 1.76 22.59 41.11
N LEU A 756 3.05 22.44 40.82
CA LEU A 756 3.88 21.39 41.40
C LEU A 756 4.20 21.72 42.86
N SER A 757 4.32 20.68 43.68
CA SER A 757 4.87 20.80 45.02
C SER A 757 6.35 21.16 44.98
N SER A 758 6.92 21.52 46.14
CA SER A 758 8.36 21.79 46.27
C SER A 758 9.28 20.62 45.89
N GLU A 759 8.72 19.40 45.77
CA GLU A 759 9.44 18.19 45.39
C GLU A 759 9.16 17.77 43.94
N GLY A 760 8.18 18.41 43.28
CA GLY A 760 7.80 18.13 41.91
C GLY A 760 8.67 18.84 40.88
N TYR A 761 8.71 18.30 39.66
CA TYR A 761 9.44 18.88 38.54
C TYR A 761 8.84 18.52 37.19
N SER A 762 9.16 19.34 36.19
CA SER A 762 8.89 19.10 34.77
C SER A 762 10.19 19.22 33.98
N VAL A 763 10.57 18.15 33.27
CA VAL A 763 11.75 18.11 32.41
C VAL A 763 11.29 17.79 30.99
N LEU A 764 11.39 18.79 30.10
CA LEU A 764 11.02 18.64 28.70
C LEU A 764 12.20 18.13 27.86
N VAL A 765 11.90 17.48 26.74
CA VAL A 765 12.92 16.96 25.81
C VAL A 765 13.84 18.05 25.24
N SER A 766 13.37 19.30 25.23
CA SER A 766 14.12 20.49 24.81
C SER A 766 15.03 21.06 25.91
N HIS A 767 14.90 20.60 27.16
CA HIS A 767 15.73 21.08 28.27
C HIS A 767 17.05 20.31 28.36
N ASN A 768 18.10 21.03 28.73
CA ASN A 768 19.42 20.50 29.05
C ASN A 768 19.91 21.15 30.35
N ASP A 769 20.78 20.46 31.08
CA ASP A 769 21.39 20.91 32.33
C ASP A 769 20.39 21.39 33.42
N VAL A 770 19.24 20.71 33.53
CA VAL A 770 18.19 21.06 34.52
C VAL A 770 18.54 20.46 35.88
N THR A 771 18.63 21.29 36.92
CA THR A 771 18.79 20.82 38.30
C THR A 771 17.43 20.47 38.91
N LEU A 772 17.25 19.21 39.31
CA LEU A 772 16.05 18.73 40.00
C LEU A 772 16.02 19.21 41.47
N PRO A 773 14.85 19.18 42.14
CA PRO A 773 14.76 19.45 43.58
C PRO A 773 15.67 18.58 44.47
N SER A 774 16.08 17.40 43.98
CA SER A 774 17.06 16.52 44.64
C SER A 774 18.51 17.03 44.58
N GLY A 775 18.79 18.05 43.75
CA GLY A 775 20.15 18.51 43.43
C GLY A 775 20.83 17.77 42.27
N GLU A 776 20.18 16.75 41.70
CA GLU A 776 20.66 16.05 40.50
C GLU A 776 20.57 16.97 39.27
N VAL A 777 21.61 16.97 38.44
CA VAL A 777 21.62 17.68 37.17
C VAL A 777 21.25 16.72 36.04
N VAL A 778 20.21 17.05 35.30
CA VAL A 778 19.77 16.34 34.10
C VAL A 778 20.41 17.00 32.88
N GLU A 779 21.46 16.37 32.34
CA GLU A 779 22.21 16.89 31.20
C GLU A 779 21.35 16.94 29.92
N ASN A 780 20.53 15.91 29.66
CA ASN A 780 19.72 15.80 28.45
C ASN A 780 18.28 15.34 28.75
N GLY A 781 17.30 16.21 28.48
CA GLY A 781 15.88 15.92 28.73
C GLY A 781 15.31 14.78 27.88
N THR A 782 15.84 14.56 26.67
CA THR A 782 15.40 13.46 25.79
C THR A 782 15.82 12.09 26.35
N GLU A 783 17.08 11.98 26.77
CA GLU A 783 17.61 10.78 27.40
C GLU A 783 16.90 10.51 28.74
N PHE A 784 16.71 11.56 29.54
CA PHE A 784 15.97 11.50 30.80
C PHE A 784 14.57 10.92 30.60
N ARG A 785 13.79 11.46 29.66
CA ARG A 785 12.46 10.94 29.30
C ARG A 785 12.54 9.47 28.89
N ASN A 786 13.49 9.12 28.04
CA ASN A 786 13.63 7.78 27.46
C ASN A 786 13.87 6.67 28.49
N PHE A 787 14.50 7.00 29.62
CA PHE A 787 14.87 6.03 30.67
C PHE A 787 14.20 6.31 32.01
N TYR A 788 13.29 7.30 32.09
CA TYR A 788 12.68 7.72 33.35
C TYR A 788 11.95 6.58 34.08
N HIS A 789 11.32 5.67 33.32
CA HIS A 789 10.64 4.50 33.87
C HIS A 789 11.59 3.52 34.58
N LEU A 790 12.91 3.63 34.40
CA LEU A 790 13.93 2.79 35.06
C LEU A 790 14.53 3.43 36.33
N ARG A 791 14.08 4.61 36.73
CA ARG A 791 14.66 5.32 37.87
C ARG A 791 14.24 4.73 39.23
N PRO A 792 15.16 4.45 40.15
CA PRO A 792 14.83 3.74 41.39
C PRO A 792 13.94 4.54 42.36
N ASN A 793 13.93 5.88 42.23
CA ASN A 793 13.07 6.78 43.00
C ASN A 793 11.63 6.92 42.46
N LEU A 794 11.33 6.35 41.29
CA LEU A 794 9.99 6.35 40.72
C LEU A 794 9.20 5.15 41.26
N THR A 795 8.29 5.39 42.20
CA THR A 795 7.50 4.33 42.85
C THR A 795 6.02 4.70 42.89
N ALA A 796 5.15 3.72 42.66
CA ALA A 796 3.70 3.85 42.80
C ALA A 796 3.04 2.48 43.00
N ASP A 797 1.77 2.43 43.37
CA ASP A 797 1.03 1.17 43.43
C ASP A 797 0.84 0.57 42.03
N PHE A 798 0.41 1.42 41.10
CA PHE A 798 0.17 1.07 39.71
C PHE A 798 1.19 1.69 38.74
N PHE A 799 1.61 0.90 37.75
CA PHE A 799 2.23 1.37 36.53
C PHE A 799 1.33 1.01 35.34
N VAL A 800 0.74 2.02 34.71
CA VAL A 800 -0.19 1.84 33.59
C VAL A 800 0.43 2.46 32.34
N PRO A 801 1.12 1.67 31.49
CA PRO A 801 1.66 2.22 30.26
C PRO A 801 0.52 2.46 29.27
N CYS A 802 0.26 3.72 28.92
CA CYS A 802 -0.70 4.14 27.89
C CYS A 802 0.00 4.64 26.61
N GLY A 803 1.32 4.59 26.57
CA GLY A 803 2.18 4.91 25.44
C GLY A 803 3.61 4.47 25.73
N GLY A 804 4.54 4.79 24.84
CA GLY A 804 5.95 4.44 24.98
C GLY A 804 6.45 3.51 23.87
N ARG A 805 7.75 3.21 23.91
CA ARG A 805 8.42 2.42 22.88
C ARG A 805 8.18 0.92 23.11
N PRO A 806 7.99 0.11 22.06
CA PRO A 806 8.02 -1.34 22.20
C PRO A 806 9.32 -1.80 22.88
N ALA A 807 9.22 -2.83 23.73
CA ALA A 807 10.31 -3.39 24.51
C ALA A 807 11.10 -2.37 25.36
N ALA A 808 10.44 -1.29 25.82
CA ALA A 808 11.01 -0.31 26.75
C ALA A 808 11.52 -0.97 28.04
N VAL A 809 10.89 -2.08 28.45
CA VAL A 809 11.40 -2.99 29.48
C VAL A 809 11.59 -4.37 28.89
N ASN A 810 12.80 -4.90 29.02
CA ASN A 810 13.26 -6.16 28.45
C ASN A 810 14.21 -6.86 29.43
N LEU A 811 14.69 -8.06 29.07
CA LEU A 811 15.52 -8.88 29.96
C LEU A 811 16.79 -8.18 30.45
N ASN A 812 17.33 -7.21 29.70
CA ASN A 812 18.56 -6.50 30.07
C ASN A 812 18.35 -5.40 31.12
N ASN A 813 17.12 -4.88 31.28
CA ASN A 813 16.83 -3.75 32.17
C ASN A 813 15.66 -4.00 33.14
N VAL A 814 15.03 -5.17 33.11
CA VAL A 814 13.89 -5.49 33.97
C VAL A 814 14.23 -5.42 35.46
N GLU A 815 15.43 -5.84 35.87
CA GLU A 815 15.89 -5.73 37.26
C GLU A 815 15.94 -4.28 37.75
N GLN A 816 16.44 -3.37 36.91
CA GLN A 816 16.44 -1.93 37.17
C GLN A 816 15.01 -1.37 37.21
N PHE A 817 14.09 -1.97 36.44
CA PHE A 817 12.68 -1.62 36.51
C PHE A 817 11.98 -2.17 37.76
N MET A 818 12.44 -3.26 38.34
CA MET A 818 11.71 -3.93 39.41
C MET A 818 11.88 -3.24 40.76
N TYR A 819 13.13 -2.91 41.11
CA TYR A 819 13.49 -2.60 42.48
C TYR A 819 13.83 -1.14 42.72
N ARG A 820 13.58 -0.69 43.96
CA ARG A 820 14.10 0.57 44.51
C ARG A 820 15.62 0.46 44.69
N GLU A 821 16.24 1.52 45.20
CA GLU A 821 17.69 1.55 45.46
C GLU A 821 18.17 0.41 46.40
N ASP A 822 17.29 -0.14 47.24
CA ASP A 822 17.63 -1.25 48.14
C ASP A 822 17.77 -2.62 47.43
N GLY A 823 17.43 -2.70 46.13
CA GLY A 823 17.52 -3.92 45.32
C GLY A 823 16.56 -5.03 45.75
N ARG A 824 15.56 -4.75 46.59
CA ARG A 824 14.65 -5.75 47.16
C ARG A 824 13.18 -5.31 47.17
N THR A 825 12.92 -4.03 47.41
CA THR A 825 11.56 -3.51 47.46
C THR A 825 11.07 -3.18 46.06
N LEU A 826 9.93 -3.74 45.67
CA LEU A 826 9.32 -3.46 44.37
C LEU A 826 8.90 -1.98 44.24
N ARG A 827 9.12 -1.41 43.05
CA ARG A 827 8.68 -0.04 42.71
C ARG A 827 7.20 0.04 42.38
N PHE A 828 6.67 -1.01 41.73
CA PHE A 828 5.28 -1.15 41.31
C PHE A 828 4.78 -2.54 41.67
N LYS A 829 3.58 -2.63 42.26
CA LYS A 829 2.95 -3.92 42.61
C LYS A 829 2.01 -4.41 41.51
N TYR A 830 1.41 -3.46 40.79
CA TYR A 830 0.36 -3.73 39.81
C TYR A 830 0.71 -3.08 38.47
N ILE A 831 0.62 -3.87 37.40
CA ILE A 831 0.89 -3.41 36.03
C ILE A 831 -0.27 -3.84 35.14
N VAL A 832 -0.85 -2.88 34.42
CA VAL A 832 -1.91 -3.15 33.43
C VAL A 832 -1.50 -2.50 32.12
N GLU A 833 -1.13 -3.33 31.13
CA GLU A 833 -0.57 -2.85 29.87
C GLU A 833 -1.66 -2.27 28.95
N GLY A 834 -1.74 -0.94 28.88
CA GLY A 834 -2.55 -0.26 27.88
C GLY A 834 -1.85 -0.14 26.52
N ALA A 835 -0.55 0.12 26.52
CA ALA A 835 0.29 0.21 25.33
C ALA A 835 0.69 -1.17 24.81
N ASN A 836 0.79 -1.30 23.49
CA ASN A 836 1.25 -2.55 22.89
C ASN A 836 2.74 -2.77 23.13
N LEU A 837 3.10 -3.99 23.55
CA LEU A 837 4.47 -4.50 23.61
C LEU A 837 5.44 -3.68 24.47
N PHE A 838 4.98 -2.94 25.49
CA PHE A 838 5.87 -2.17 26.37
C PHE A 838 6.90 -3.06 27.08
N PHE A 839 6.47 -4.23 27.56
CA PHE A 839 7.33 -5.25 28.17
C PHE A 839 7.55 -6.44 27.21
N THR A 840 8.75 -7.01 27.20
CA THR A 840 8.99 -8.32 26.54
C THR A 840 8.39 -9.46 27.35
N GLN A 841 8.15 -10.63 26.73
CA GLN A 841 7.56 -11.78 27.44
C GLN A 841 8.44 -12.24 28.62
N ASP A 842 9.76 -12.28 28.45
CA ASP A 842 10.68 -12.67 29.52
C ASP A 842 10.69 -11.65 30.68
N ALA A 843 10.58 -10.35 30.36
CA ALA A 843 10.48 -9.32 31.38
C ALA A 843 9.20 -9.46 32.21
N ARG A 844 8.07 -9.83 31.58
CA ARG A 844 6.82 -10.10 32.31
C ARG A 844 6.98 -11.25 33.30
N GLN A 845 7.60 -12.35 32.88
CA GLN A 845 7.82 -13.50 33.77
C GLN A 845 8.72 -13.12 34.96
N ARG A 846 9.81 -12.36 34.73
CA ARG A 846 10.66 -11.85 35.82
C ARG A 846 9.92 -10.94 36.80
N LEU A 847 9.01 -10.10 36.30
CA LEU A 847 8.16 -9.26 37.15
C LEU A 847 7.23 -10.12 38.01
N GLU A 848 6.59 -11.11 37.41
CA GLU A 848 5.67 -12.01 38.10
C GLU A 848 6.40 -12.94 39.10
N ASP A 849 7.61 -13.41 38.79
CA ASP A 849 8.49 -14.15 39.72
C ASP A 849 8.70 -13.37 41.03
N ALA A 850 8.84 -12.05 40.93
CA ALA A 850 9.03 -11.17 42.08
C ALA A 850 7.73 -10.80 42.82
N GLY A 851 6.57 -11.25 42.33
CA GLY A 851 5.26 -11.02 42.92
C GLY A 851 4.50 -9.81 42.37
N VAL A 852 4.90 -9.26 41.21
CA VAL A 852 4.12 -8.23 40.52
C VAL A 852 2.89 -8.87 39.85
N ILE A 853 1.72 -8.28 40.04
CA ILE A 853 0.51 -8.69 39.29
C ILE A 853 0.50 -7.91 37.97
N LEU A 854 0.65 -8.62 36.86
CA LEU A 854 0.78 -8.03 35.53
C LEU A 854 -0.27 -8.57 34.56
N PHE A 855 -1.10 -7.67 34.03
CA PHE A 855 -2.00 -8.00 32.92
C PHE A 855 -1.46 -7.49 31.60
N LYS A 856 -1.31 -8.44 30.68
CA LYS A 856 -0.73 -8.24 29.34
C LYS A 856 -1.69 -7.49 28.41
N ASP A 857 -1.12 -6.71 27.50
CA ASP A 857 -1.81 -5.88 26.51
C ASP A 857 -2.86 -6.65 25.70
N ALA A 858 -2.56 -7.87 25.28
CA ALA A 858 -3.45 -8.74 24.50
C ALA A 858 -4.79 -9.08 25.18
N SER A 859 -4.94 -8.77 26.47
CA SER A 859 -6.19 -8.83 27.21
C SER A 859 -6.64 -7.44 27.67
N ALA A 860 -5.72 -6.65 28.25
CA ALA A 860 -6.05 -5.37 28.87
C ALA A 860 -6.52 -4.28 27.89
N ASN A 861 -6.00 -4.22 26.65
CA ASN A 861 -6.27 -3.11 25.72
C ASN A 861 -7.22 -3.44 24.56
N LYS A 862 -8.10 -4.44 24.73
CA LYS A 862 -8.98 -4.93 23.66
C LYS A 862 -10.18 -4.04 23.35
N GLY A 863 -10.51 -3.04 24.16
CA GLY A 863 -11.77 -2.30 24.01
C GLY A 863 -11.94 -1.63 22.64
N GLY A 864 -10.87 -1.08 22.05
CA GLY A 864 -10.91 -0.57 20.67
C GLY A 864 -11.13 -1.66 19.60
N VAL A 865 -10.71 -2.90 19.87
CA VAL A 865 -10.98 -4.03 18.97
C VAL A 865 -12.46 -4.40 19.00
N THR A 866 -13.03 -4.52 20.19
CA THR A 866 -14.46 -4.80 20.38
C THR A 866 -15.35 -3.70 19.82
N SER A 867 -14.99 -2.42 20.03
CA SER A 867 -15.74 -1.27 19.51
C SER A 867 -15.86 -1.33 17.98
N SER A 868 -14.77 -1.55 17.25
CA SER A 868 -14.89 -1.58 15.78
C SER A 868 -15.54 -2.84 15.24
N SER A 869 -15.49 -3.98 15.94
CA SER A 869 -16.30 -5.15 15.55
C SER A 869 -17.79 -4.86 15.66
N LEU A 870 -18.21 -4.11 16.69
CA LEU A 870 -19.58 -3.66 16.83
C LEU A 870 -19.93 -2.56 15.79
N GLU A 871 -18.99 -1.69 15.43
CA GLU A 871 -19.14 -0.77 14.28
C GLU A 871 -19.40 -1.54 12.98
N VAL A 872 -18.63 -2.61 12.70
CA VAL A 872 -18.82 -3.52 11.56
C VAL A 872 -20.20 -4.16 11.62
N LEU A 873 -20.58 -4.73 12.77
CA LEU A 873 -21.88 -5.37 12.95
C LEU A 873 -23.03 -4.41 12.65
N ALA A 874 -23.00 -3.17 13.17
CA ALA A 874 -24.02 -2.17 12.87
C ALA A 874 -24.06 -1.81 11.38
N ALA A 875 -22.89 -1.64 10.77
CA ALA A 875 -22.76 -1.34 9.34
C ALA A 875 -23.26 -2.46 8.44
N LEU A 876 -23.07 -3.73 8.80
CA LEU A 876 -23.61 -4.87 8.04
C LEU A 876 -25.12 -5.08 8.28
N SER A 877 -25.60 -4.77 9.48
CA SER A 877 -26.99 -5.08 9.88
C SER A 877 -28.01 -4.07 9.37
N LEU A 878 -27.65 -2.79 9.29
CA LEU A 878 -28.57 -1.72 8.89
C LEU A 878 -28.64 -1.56 7.37
N SER A 879 -29.80 -1.12 6.85
CA SER A 879 -29.94 -0.70 5.45
C SER A 879 -29.11 0.57 5.18
N ASP A 880 -28.97 1.00 3.92
CA ASP A 880 -28.25 2.24 3.63
C ASP A 880 -28.99 3.46 4.21
N GLU A 881 -30.33 3.43 4.15
CA GLU A 881 -31.23 4.43 4.69
C GLU A 881 -31.16 4.47 6.22
N ASP A 882 -31.35 3.32 6.89
CA ASP A 882 -31.31 3.24 8.36
C ASP A 882 -29.93 3.65 8.91
N PHE A 883 -28.86 3.22 8.24
CA PHE A 883 -27.50 3.59 8.65
C PHE A 883 -27.27 5.09 8.52
N SER A 884 -27.73 5.70 7.42
CA SER A 884 -27.64 7.15 7.22
C SER A 884 -28.44 7.93 8.27
N GLU A 885 -29.62 7.46 8.67
CA GLU A 885 -30.47 8.16 9.63
C GLU A 885 -29.98 8.01 11.08
N HIS A 886 -29.48 6.82 11.43
CA HIS A 886 -29.29 6.45 12.84
C HIS A 886 -27.84 6.35 13.28
N MET A 887 -26.90 6.14 12.35
CA MET A 887 -25.48 6.01 12.67
C MET A 887 -24.63 7.20 12.22
N GLN A 888 -25.07 7.99 11.23
CA GLN A 888 -24.29 9.13 10.73
C GLN A 888 -24.60 10.41 11.52
N VAL A 889 -23.54 11.08 11.98
CA VAL A 889 -23.62 12.40 12.62
C VAL A 889 -23.70 13.48 11.54
N ASP A 890 -24.59 14.45 11.73
CA ASP A 890 -24.72 15.56 10.78
C ASP A 890 -23.43 16.42 10.80
N GLU A 891 -22.76 16.52 9.65
CA GLU A 891 -21.45 17.16 9.54
C GLU A 891 -21.52 18.69 9.73
N ALA A 892 -22.63 19.33 9.33
CA ALA A 892 -22.80 20.78 9.41
C ALA A 892 -23.17 21.26 10.81
N THR A 893 -23.98 20.48 11.54
CA THR A 893 -24.52 20.84 12.85
C THR A 893 -23.85 20.09 14.00
N GLY A 894 -23.11 19.02 13.72
CA GLY A 894 -22.55 18.10 14.72
C GLY A 894 -23.62 17.30 15.48
N LYS A 895 -24.89 17.36 15.04
CA LYS A 895 -26.01 16.72 15.75
C LYS A 895 -25.88 15.20 15.66
N ARG A 896 -25.76 14.56 16.82
CA ARG A 896 -25.68 13.09 16.95
C ARG A 896 -27.09 12.49 17.03
N PRO A 897 -27.42 11.45 16.24
CA PRO A 897 -28.66 10.71 16.41
C PRO A 897 -28.78 10.13 17.83
N ALA A 898 -29.99 10.10 18.38
CA ALA A 898 -30.24 9.50 19.70
C ALA A 898 -29.87 8.01 19.72
N PHE A 899 -30.13 7.30 18.60
CA PHE A 899 -29.73 5.92 18.40
C PHE A 899 -28.21 5.74 18.51
N TYR A 900 -27.44 6.54 17.78
CA TYR A 900 -25.97 6.50 17.81
C TYR A 900 -25.43 6.63 19.23
N ALA A 901 -25.89 7.63 20.00
CA ALA A 901 -25.43 7.84 21.37
C ALA A 901 -25.77 6.65 22.30
N ALA A 902 -26.98 6.09 22.18
CA ALA A 902 -27.39 4.92 22.95
C ALA A 902 -26.60 3.66 22.55
N TYR A 903 -26.36 3.47 21.26
CA TYR A 903 -25.57 2.36 20.73
C TYR A 903 -24.12 2.41 21.24
N VAL A 904 -23.48 3.58 21.17
CA VAL A 904 -22.12 3.79 21.70
C VAL A 904 -22.05 3.48 23.20
N SER A 905 -23.06 3.89 23.98
CA SER A 905 -23.12 3.55 25.40
C SER A 905 -23.25 2.05 25.64
N GLU A 906 -24.03 1.33 24.80
CA GLU A 906 -24.11 -0.13 24.87
C GLU A 906 -22.78 -0.79 24.50
N VAL A 907 -22.07 -0.27 23.50
CA VAL A 907 -20.72 -0.72 23.10
C VAL A 907 -19.74 -0.62 24.28
N GLN A 908 -19.72 0.52 25.00
CA GLN A 908 -18.88 0.70 26.19
C GLN A 908 -19.19 -0.35 27.26
N LYS A 909 -20.48 -0.57 27.59
CA LYS A 909 -20.89 -1.60 28.57
C LYS A 909 -20.46 -3.00 28.17
N ARG A 910 -20.50 -3.33 26.87
CA ARG A 910 -20.05 -4.63 26.36
C ARG A 910 -18.54 -4.79 26.46
N ILE A 911 -17.78 -3.72 26.20
CA ILE A 911 -16.33 -3.70 26.44
C ILE A 911 -16.03 -3.98 27.91
N ASP A 912 -16.70 -3.27 28.82
CA ASP A 912 -16.51 -3.42 30.25
C ASP A 912 -16.82 -4.86 30.70
N LEU A 913 -17.97 -5.41 30.27
CA LEU A 913 -18.38 -6.78 30.60
C LEU A 913 -17.38 -7.83 30.08
N ASN A 914 -16.89 -7.68 28.85
CA ASN A 914 -15.93 -8.62 28.27
C ASN A 914 -14.58 -8.57 29.01
N ALA A 915 -14.09 -7.36 29.32
CA ALA A 915 -12.86 -7.18 30.08
C ALA A 915 -12.99 -7.76 31.50
N GLN A 916 -14.13 -7.53 32.16
CA GLN A 916 -14.42 -8.10 33.48
C GLN A 916 -14.41 -9.63 33.46
N ARG A 917 -15.12 -10.26 32.50
CA ARG A 917 -15.18 -11.73 32.38
C ARG A 917 -13.80 -12.34 32.17
N GLU A 918 -13.00 -11.74 31.30
CA GLU A 918 -11.64 -12.22 31.05
C GLU A 918 -10.75 -12.03 32.28
N PHE A 919 -10.81 -10.86 32.93
CA PHE A 919 -10.10 -10.60 34.19
C PHE A 919 -10.41 -11.68 35.25
N GLU A 920 -11.69 -11.95 35.50
CA GLU A 920 -12.14 -12.93 36.49
C GLU A 920 -11.69 -14.35 36.15
N CYS A 921 -11.69 -14.71 34.87
CA CYS A 921 -11.19 -16.00 34.39
C CYS A 921 -9.68 -16.14 34.66
N ILE A 922 -8.87 -15.17 34.21
CA ILE A 922 -7.41 -15.19 34.41
C ILE A 922 -7.09 -15.21 35.91
N TRP A 923 -7.76 -14.38 36.71
CA TRP A 923 -7.54 -14.31 38.15
C TRP A 923 -7.77 -15.67 38.84
N ARG A 924 -8.92 -16.30 38.58
CA ARG A 924 -9.27 -17.62 39.13
C ARG A 924 -8.31 -18.72 38.67
N GLU A 925 -7.87 -18.70 37.42
CA GLU A 925 -6.90 -19.69 36.91
C GLU A 925 -5.51 -19.52 37.52
N HIS A 926 -5.10 -18.28 37.78
CA HIS A 926 -3.86 -17.99 38.51
C HIS A 926 -3.95 -18.55 39.94
N GLU A 927 -5.02 -18.24 40.68
CA GLU A 927 -5.23 -18.77 42.03
C GLU A 927 -5.22 -20.31 42.08
N ARG A 928 -5.76 -20.95 41.04
CA ARG A 928 -5.85 -22.42 40.95
C ARG A 928 -4.52 -23.08 40.62
N THR A 929 -3.72 -22.49 39.73
CA THR A 929 -2.56 -23.17 39.12
C THR A 929 -1.20 -22.58 39.50
N GLY A 930 -1.17 -21.33 39.99
CA GLY A 930 0.05 -20.55 40.14
C GLY A 930 0.66 -20.09 38.81
N THR A 931 0.02 -20.37 37.67
CA THR A 931 0.52 -19.95 36.35
C THR A 931 0.47 -18.44 36.22
N TYR A 932 1.52 -17.83 35.68
CA TYR A 932 1.60 -16.39 35.43
C TYR A 932 0.44 -15.83 34.61
N TYR A 933 -0.10 -14.68 35.03
CA TYR A 933 -1.15 -13.92 34.37
C TYR A 933 -0.82 -13.64 32.90
N SER A 934 0.44 -13.30 32.60
CA SER A 934 0.89 -13.05 31.21
C SER A 934 0.92 -14.30 30.34
N VAL A 935 1.09 -15.49 30.94
CA VAL A 935 1.05 -16.78 30.25
C VAL A 935 -0.40 -17.23 30.06
N LEU A 936 -1.22 -17.12 31.10
CA LEU A 936 -2.66 -17.42 31.06
C LEU A 936 -3.38 -16.59 29.98
N THR A 937 -3.00 -15.33 29.80
CA THR A 937 -3.49 -14.48 28.69
C THR A 937 -3.33 -15.15 27.32
N ASN A 938 -2.17 -15.76 27.05
CA ASN A 938 -1.92 -16.41 25.76
C ASN A 938 -2.71 -17.73 25.67
N GLN A 939 -2.65 -18.57 26.71
CA GLN A 939 -3.37 -19.84 26.76
C GLN A 939 -4.88 -19.68 26.57
N LEU A 940 -5.44 -18.63 27.17
CA LEU A 940 -6.86 -18.28 27.02
C LEU A 940 -7.20 -17.87 25.59
N SER A 941 -6.35 -17.05 24.98
CA SER A 941 -6.52 -16.62 23.60
C SER A 941 -6.46 -17.81 22.63
N GLU A 942 -5.46 -18.68 22.80
CA GLU A 942 -5.29 -19.90 22.02
C GLU A 942 -6.49 -20.84 22.18
N ARG A 943 -6.90 -21.11 23.43
CA ARG A 943 -8.00 -22.04 23.71
C ARG A 943 -9.34 -21.56 23.15
N ILE A 944 -9.66 -20.28 23.29
CA ILE A 944 -10.91 -19.70 22.76
C ILE A 944 -10.87 -19.73 21.22
N THR A 945 -9.75 -19.36 20.62
CA THR A 945 -9.61 -19.32 19.15
C THR A 945 -9.72 -20.72 18.54
N ASP A 946 -9.03 -21.70 19.13
CA ASP A 946 -9.08 -23.11 18.70
C ASP A 946 -10.49 -23.70 18.83
N LEU A 947 -11.16 -23.42 19.94
CA LEU A 947 -12.52 -23.91 20.15
C LEU A 947 -13.49 -23.23 19.18
N SER A 948 -13.36 -21.92 18.97
CA SER A 948 -14.18 -21.17 18.01
C SER A 948 -14.02 -21.76 16.59
N ALA A 949 -12.79 -21.99 16.14
CA ALA A 949 -12.52 -22.59 14.83
C ALA A 949 -13.19 -23.98 14.68
N LYS A 950 -13.15 -24.80 15.72
CA LYS A 950 -13.82 -26.12 15.74
C LYS A 950 -15.35 -26.00 15.74
N VAL A 951 -15.91 -25.06 16.50
CA VAL A 951 -17.37 -24.84 16.60
C VAL A 951 -17.94 -24.33 15.28
N GLN A 952 -17.24 -23.43 14.59
CA GLN A 952 -17.70 -22.77 13.37
C GLN A 952 -18.10 -23.74 12.24
N HIS A 953 -17.43 -24.90 12.17
CA HIS A 953 -17.68 -25.95 11.17
C HIS A 953 -18.34 -27.20 11.74
N SER A 954 -18.81 -27.16 13.00
CA SER A 954 -19.44 -28.30 13.67
C SER A 954 -20.95 -28.40 13.42
N ALA A 955 -21.52 -29.57 13.70
CA ALA A 955 -22.98 -29.79 13.66
C ALA A 955 -23.76 -28.97 14.72
N LEU A 956 -23.08 -28.31 15.68
CA LEU A 956 -23.74 -27.42 16.65
C LEU A 956 -24.40 -26.21 15.99
N TRP A 957 -23.87 -25.79 14.82
CA TRP A 957 -24.50 -24.75 14.01
C TRP A 957 -25.93 -25.13 13.60
N GLU A 958 -26.22 -26.41 13.39
CA GLU A 958 -27.56 -26.86 12.98
C GLU A 958 -28.58 -26.81 14.14
N ASN A 959 -28.12 -26.68 15.39
CA ASN A 959 -29.01 -26.54 16.55
C ASN A 959 -29.65 -25.15 16.58
N LYS A 960 -30.90 -25.05 16.08
CA LYS A 960 -31.67 -23.80 16.00
C LYS A 960 -31.87 -23.14 17.37
N ALA A 961 -32.22 -23.89 18.41
CA ALA A 961 -32.47 -23.33 19.74
C ALA A 961 -31.20 -22.70 20.34
N LEU A 962 -30.05 -23.39 20.18
CA LEU A 962 -28.76 -22.87 20.62
C LEU A 962 -28.36 -21.61 19.85
N ARG A 963 -28.48 -21.62 18.51
CA ARG A 963 -28.24 -20.42 17.68
C ARG A 963 -29.12 -19.26 18.12
N GLU A 964 -30.39 -19.53 18.36
CA GLU A 964 -31.33 -18.49 18.75
C GLU A 964 -30.95 -17.81 20.05
N LYS A 965 -30.51 -18.60 21.04
CA LYS A 965 -30.04 -18.10 22.33
C LYS A 965 -28.74 -17.29 22.21
N ILE A 966 -27.75 -17.82 21.48
CA ILE A 966 -26.47 -17.14 21.28
C ILE A 966 -26.65 -15.81 20.55
N PHE A 967 -27.52 -15.74 19.55
CA PHE A 967 -27.80 -14.49 18.85
C PHE A 967 -28.59 -13.49 19.69
N ALA A 968 -29.58 -13.94 20.47
CA ALA A 968 -30.36 -13.05 21.34
C ALA A 968 -29.49 -12.37 22.40
N ASP A 969 -28.59 -13.13 23.02
CA ASP A 969 -27.68 -12.61 24.04
C ASP A 969 -26.45 -11.93 23.41
N GLY A 970 -26.14 -12.26 22.15
CA GLY A 970 -24.93 -11.82 21.46
C GLY A 970 -25.11 -10.47 20.78
N PHE A 971 -26.21 -10.26 20.05
CA PHE A 971 -26.43 -9.02 19.33
C PHE A 971 -26.77 -7.85 20.27
N PRO A 972 -26.33 -6.62 19.95
CA PRO A 972 -26.73 -5.41 20.65
C PRO A 972 -28.25 -5.24 20.73
N GLU A 973 -28.77 -4.93 21.92
CA GLU A 973 -30.20 -4.70 22.15
C GLU A 973 -30.70 -3.54 21.30
N MET A 974 -29.88 -2.49 21.18
CA MET A 974 -30.19 -1.35 20.33
C MET A 974 -30.39 -1.77 18.86
N LEU A 975 -29.57 -2.68 18.31
CA LEU A 975 -29.76 -3.17 16.94
C LEU A 975 -31.06 -3.99 16.80
N LEU A 976 -31.35 -4.86 17.78
CA LEU A 976 -32.57 -5.65 17.80
C LEU A 976 -33.84 -4.79 17.95
N SER A 977 -33.73 -3.60 18.54
CA SER A 977 -34.84 -2.63 18.61
C SER A 977 -35.18 -1.97 17.28
N ARG A 978 -34.28 -2.03 16.29
CA ARG A 978 -34.43 -1.37 14.97
C ARG A 978 -34.66 -2.34 13.83
N THR A 979 -34.08 -3.52 13.91
CA THR A 979 -34.17 -4.52 12.85
C THR A 979 -34.54 -5.85 13.47
N SER A 980 -35.53 -6.54 12.88
CA SER A 980 -35.88 -7.88 13.33
C SER A 980 -34.67 -8.80 13.25
N LYS A 981 -34.60 -9.81 14.11
CA LYS A 981 -33.48 -10.76 14.12
C LYS A 981 -33.40 -11.51 12.79
N GLU A 982 -34.53 -11.84 12.20
CA GLU A 982 -34.65 -12.49 10.90
C GLU A 982 -34.06 -11.61 9.79
N ASP A 983 -34.42 -10.32 9.76
CA ASP A 983 -33.88 -9.37 8.79
C ASP A 983 -32.37 -9.18 8.97
N LEU A 984 -31.90 -9.06 10.22
CA LEU A 984 -30.48 -8.93 10.54
C LEU A 984 -29.69 -10.14 10.02
N LEU A 985 -30.16 -11.36 10.32
CA LEU A 985 -29.51 -12.59 9.85
C LEU A 985 -29.56 -12.75 8.33
N SER A 986 -30.60 -12.24 7.66
CA SER A 986 -30.68 -12.27 6.19
C SER A 986 -29.69 -11.33 5.49
N ARG A 987 -29.27 -10.25 6.18
CA ARG A 987 -28.32 -9.25 5.66
C ARG A 987 -26.86 -9.62 5.96
N LEU A 988 -26.62 -10.36 7.03
CA LEU A 988 -25.28 -10.79 7.40
C LEU A 988 -24.80 -11.96 6.52
N PRO A 989 -23.53 -11.97 6.08
CA PRO A 989 -22.93 -13.14 5.44
C PRO A 989 -23.02 -14.38 6.34
N GLU A 990 -23.26 -15.56 5.76
CA GLU A 990 -23.30 -16.80 6.54
C GLU A 990 -21.96 -17.08 7.23
N SER A 991 -20.84 -16.81 6.54
CA SER A 991 -19.49 -16.93 7.11
C SER A 991 -19.31 -16.07 8.36
N TYR A 992 -19.86 -14.85 8.35
CA TYR A 992 -19.84 -13.93 9.48
C TYR A 992 -20.74 -14.41 10.63
N THR A 993 -21.97 -14.83 10.36
CA THR A 993 -22.89 -15.31 11.42
C THR A 993 -22.41 -16.60 12.07
N ARG A 994 -21.78 -17.51 11.32
CA ARG A 994 -21.10 -18.70 11.85
C ARG A 994 -19.93 -18.33 12.76
N ALA A 995 -19.09 -17.39 12.34
CA ALA A 995 -17.97 -16.93 13.15
C ALA A 995 -18.44 -16.19 14.42
N PHE A 996 -19.53 -15.42 14.33
CA PHE A 996 -20.15 -14.75 15.47
C PHE A 996 -20.69 -15.78 16.48
N PHE A 997 -21.43 -16.78 16.00
CA PHE A 997 -21.92 -17.86 16.83
C PHE A 997 -20.78 -18.60 17.55
N ALA A 998 -19.73 -18.95 16.81
CA ALA A 998 -18.60 -19.71 17.33
C ALA A 998 -17.80 -18.94 18.38
N SER A 999 -17.45 -17.68 18.09
CA SER A 999 -16.70 -16.81 19.02
C SER A 999 -17.49 -16.55 20.30
N GLN A 1000 -18.80 -16.26 20.20
CA GLN A 1000 -19.65 -16.05 21.36
C GLN A 1000 -19.81 -17.31 22.21
N LEU A 1001 -20.00 -18.48 21.59
CA LEU A 1001 -20.14 -19.74 22.33
C LEU A 1001 -18.82 -20.13 23.02
N ALA A 1002 -17.69 -20.07 22.29
CA ALA A 1002 -16.38 -20.45 22.79
C ALA A 1002 -15.90 -19.56 23.94
N SER A 1003 -15.95 -18.24 23.77
CA SER A 1003 -15.52 -17.28 24.81
C SER A 1003 -16.36 -17.42 26.08
N ARG A 1004 -17.69 -17.51 25.97
CA ARG A 1004 -18.58 -17.66 27.13
C ARG A 1004 -18.32 -18.97 27.88
N PHE A 1005 -18.12 -20.07 27.17
CA PHE A 1005 -17.78 -21.35 27.78
C PHE A 1005 -16.48 -21.24 28.57
N ILE A 1006 -15.40 -20.78 27.94
CA ILE A 1006 -14.08 -20.73 28.56
C ILE A 1006 -14.06 -19.75 29.73
N TYR A 1007 -14.68 -18.58 29.61
CA TYR A 1007 -14.76 -17.63 30.73
C TYR A 1007 -15.58 -18.16 31.91
N SER A 1008 -16.61 -18.98 31.65
CA SER A 1008 -17.45 -19.54 32.72
C SER A 1008 -16.75 -20.70 33.42
N VAL A 1009 -16.23 -21.66 32.64
CA VAL A 1009 -15.74 -22.95 33.16
C VAL A 1009 -14.24 -22.95 33.44
N GLY A 1010 -13.44 -22.18 32.70
CA GLY A 1010 -11.99 -22.08 32.86
C GLY A 1010 -11.19 -22.82 31.77
N LEU A 1011 -9.86 -22.71 31.84
CA LEU A 1011 -8.92 -23.24 30.83
C LEU A 1011 -8.84 -24.77 30.83
N GLY A 1012 -8.96 -25.38 32.01
CA GLY A 1012 -8.88 -26.83 32.21
C GLY A 1012 -10.18 -27.58 31.89
N ALA A 1013 -11.19 -26.92 31.32
CA ALA A 1013 -12.51 -27.48 31.11
C ALA A 1013 -12.45 -28.74 30.21
N PRO A 1014 -12.88 -29.92 30.71
CA PRO A 1014 -13.01 -31.12 29.90
C PRO A 1014 -13.99 -30.92 28.74
N GLU A 1015 -13.81 -31.69 27.66
CA GLU A 1015 -14.71 -31.67 26.51
C GLU A 1015 -16.17 -31.99 26.90
N PHE A 1016 -16.38 -32.79 27.95
CA PHE A 1016 -17.71 -33.09 28.46
C PHE A 1016 -18.40 -31.87 29.11
N SER A 1017 -17.65 -30.99 29.78
CA SER A 1017 -18.22 -29.77 30.38
C SER A 1017 -18.72 -28.81 29.30
N PHE A 1018 -18.18 -28.87 28.09
CA PHE A 1018 -18.70 -28.11 26.95
C PHE A 1018 -20.11 -28.59 26.56
N TYR A 1019 -20.35 -29.90 26.60
CA TYR A 1019 -21.66 -30.47 26.34
C TYR A 1019 -22.68 -30.03 27.42
N GLU A 1020 -22.32 -30.13 28.70
CA GLU A 1020 -23.18 -29.69 29.82
C GLU A 1020 -23.53 -28.20 29.72
N PHE A 1021 -22.54 -27.35 29.43
CA PHE A 1021 -22.76 -25.92 29.21
C PHE A 1021 -23.73 -25.63 28.06
N VAL A 1022 -23.61 -26.37 26.94
CA VAL A 1022 -24.54 -26.25 25.81
C VAL A 1022 -25.95 -26.69 26.21
N GLN A 1023 -26.11 -27.75 27.01
CA GLN A 1023 -27.42 -28.18 27.50
C GLN A 1023 -28.06 -27.14 28.43
N GLU A 1024 -27.28 -26.55 29.34
CA GLU A 1024 -27.73 -25.50 30.25
C GLU A 1024 -28.24 -24.26 29.48
N LEU A 1025 -27.50 -23.84 28.45
CA LEU A 1025 -27.89 -22.71 27.58
C LEU A 1025 -29.23 -22.93 26.87
N VAL A 1026 -29.56 -24.17 26.52
CA VAL A 1026 -30.78 -24.54 25.78
C VAL A 1026 -31.93 -24.96 26.73
N GLY A 1027 -31.71 -24.92 28.05
CA GLY A 1027 -32.74 -25.22 29.05
C GLY A 1027 -32.96 -26.72 29.31
N GLY A 1028 -31.95 -27.56 29.11
CA GLY A 1028 -31.98 -28.96 29.54
C GLY A 1028 -32.07 -29.07 31.07
N ASN A 1029 -33.00 -29.89 31.57
CA ASN A 1029 -33.20 -30.11 33.00
C ASN A 1029 -31.97 -30.79 33.65
N HIS A 1030 -31.05 -30.00 34.23
CA HIS A 1030 -30.17 -30.42 35.33
C HIS A 1030 -29.70 -29.23 36.18
N VAL A 1031 -29.23 -29.54 37.39
CA VAL A 1031 -29.03 -28.63 38.53
C VAL A 1031 -28.05 -27.48 38.20
N PRO A 1032 -28.32 -26.23 38.63
CA PRO A 1032 -27.46 -25.07 38.34
C PRO A 1032 -26.02 -25.22 38.86
N PHE A 1033 -25.03 -24.72 38.11
CA PHE A 1033 -23.59 -24.75 38.40
C PHE A 1033 -23.19 -24.17 39.78
N GLY A 1034 -24.07 -23.42 40.44
CA GLY A 1034 -23.86 -22.81 41.77
C GLY A 1034 -23.82 -23.79 42.95
N GLN A 1035 -24.04 -25.10 42.75
CA GLN A 1035 -24.01 -26.10 43.84
C GLN A 1035 -22.90 -27.15 43.73
N ILE A 1036 -22.05 -27.14 42.70
CA ILE A 1036 -21.01 -28.17 42.50
C ILE A 1036 -19.62 -27.74 43.05
N SER A 1037 -19.43 -26.47 43.42
CA SER A 1037 -18.18 -26.00 44.04
C SER A 1037 -17.94 -26.57 45.46
N SER A 1038 -18.93 -27.21 46.08
CA SER A 1038 -18.83 -27.78 47.43
C SER A 1038 -18.52 -29.29 47.48
N LEU A 1039 -18.37 -29.97 46.33
CA LEU A 1039 -18.19 -31.43 46.29
C LEU A 1039 -16.80 -31.91 45.82
N VAL A 1040 -15.85 -31.01 45.56
CA VAL A 1040 -14.46 -31.36 45.18
C VAL A 1040 -13.42 -30.85 46.21
N VAL A 1041 -13.85 -30.60 47.45
CA VAL A 1041 -12.95 -30.35 48.58
C VAL A 1041 -13.19 -31.40 49.66
N GLY A 1042 -12.51 -32.54 49.54
CA GLY A 1042 -12.52 -33.58 50.57
C GLY A 1042 -12.34 -34.98 50.01
N GLY A 1043 -11.09 -35.40 49.82
CA GLY A 1043 -10.78 -36.75 49.39
C GLY A 1043 -9.31 -37.09 49.54
N ASP A 1044 -8.82 -37.17 50.78
CA ASP A 1044 -7.57 -37.85 51.11
C ASP A 1044 -7.67 -39.32 50.68
N TRP A 1045 -6.90 -39.71 49.67
CA TRP A 1045 -6.66 -41.13 49.36
C TRP A 1045 -5.24 -41.49 49.80
N MET A 1046 -5.13 -42.04 51.01
CA MET A 1046 -3.94 -42.73 51.50
C MET A 1046 -3.62 -43.94 50.60
N LEU A 1047 -2.40 -43.96 50.06
CA LEU A 1047 -1.77 -45.14 49.48
C LEU A 1047 -1.36 -46.11 50.61
N ARG A 1048 -2.03 -47.27 50.70
CA ARG A 1048 -1.47 -48.46 51.38
C ARG A 1048 -0.76 -49.31 50.34
N GLY A 1049 0.57 -49.38 50.44
CA GLY A 1049 1.36 -50.42 49.81
C GLY A 1049 1.22 -51.73 50.59
N ASN A 1050 1.11 -52.84 49.87
CA ASN A 1050 1.42 -54.17 50.38
C ASN A 1050 2.33 -54.86 49.37
N SER A 1051 3.52 -55.22 49.82
CA SER A 1051 4.48 -56.09 49.15
C SER A 1051 4.73 -57.31 50.03
N THR A 1052 4.44 -58.50 49.50
CA THR A 1052 4.92 -59.87 49.84
C THR A 1052 4.23 -60.76 48.79
N GLU A 1053 4.86 -61.62 47.99
CA GLU A 1053 5.94 -62.59 48.22
C GLU A 1053 6.55 -63.04 46.86
N ASP A 1054 7.77 -63.58 46.96
CA ASP A 1054 8.67 -64.25 45.99
C ASP A 1054 9.47 -63.44 44.95
#